data_AF-A0A066X940-F1
#
_entry.id   AF-A0A066X940-F1
#
_cell.length_a   1.000
_cell.length_b   1.000
_cell.length_c   1.000
_cell.angle_alpha   90.00
_cell.angle_beta   90.00
_cell.angle_gamma   90.00
#
_symmetry.space_group_name_H-M   'P 1'
#
loop_
_entity.id
_entity.type
_entity.pdbx_description
1 polymer ?
#
loop_
_entity_poly.entity_id
_entity_poly.type
_entity_poly.pdbx_seq_one_letter_code
_entity_poly.pdbx_strand_id
1 'polypeptide(L)'
;MPSAIAPSDLSMNLSDTDDYPQAAPELVHNLKHDSSVLALAVSAENERIYAGTQDGEIVVWSLATFHQDRIVQAHKRSVLSLFLTPDGSMLFSSAGDPIINVWCPKTMTRLYEIYSTYDVGDIFSVAYSAQHETVYLGAQNTSIQWVSLTDPNNRVTHDSSQHPDRRNHRFFDSRAVGGTSTPRRNDERWSLIPRSEKVVEIHPGALQMFAHYGYVYSMLMAKGPTVLVEPDEEVLISGGGDGTIKLWKLGAEGDDQAAENDREPGLQELMSLGADDAESVMSLAIDGSFLYAGRLQGVIELWDLDTKSKLRVIKGHKGDVMTLQMGWGYLLSGSRSGSASKHTTAHYGKYQDKQAASNISQKYQCVARWKAHEGKVLSSAVTTYNNRQFYITGGNDDDVAIWHIDCSSYEEQKEVEEANDVMIKTLGEFVSYRTVSSRPEFAEDCRRGATFLGSLFKRLGGHVEMLSTESSPHNPVVLAKFAGTLEPAEKRKKILFYGHYDVVPADSKKSKWETDPFQMKGINGYLYGRGVSDNKGPIMAALYAVTDLLQAKKLANDIIFLIEGEEESASRGFREIVRKNKDLIGDVDYILIANSYWLDDEVPCLTYGLRGVLHATVCVDSHLPDQHSGVDGSYMNNEPLSDLTYTLSKLKGSGNRVLIPGFYDDILPITAEEETRYDDIASTLMRQDPEKGLADKLKAALMARWREPNLTIHRYKVSGPDGSLVSSHASANISLRLVPGQEVNDVISSLNAYLESEFATLESKNTLTVKVDNKAEPWLGDPTNAIFQTLEEAVVQAWSSVFKSNEVEGAPGSKDSKKPRKPLYIREGGSIPAIRFLEKEFSAPAAHLPCGQSSDSGHLDNERLRVLNLLKSREIIGSLFARL
;
A
#
# COMPACT_ATOMS: atom_id res chain seq x y z
N MET A 1 -8.26 1.32 -22.19
CA MET A 1 -8.77 2.56 -21.56
C MET A 1 -10.25 2.39 -21.26
N PRO A 2 -10.66 2.24 -19.99
CA PRO A 2 -12.00 2.61 -19.60
C PRO A 2 -12.05 4.14 -19.44
N SER A 3 -13.04 4.75 -20.08
CA SER A 3 -13.39 6.16 -20.05
C SER A 3 -13.27 6.77 -18.65
N ALA A 4 -12.48 7.84 -18.51
CA ALA A 4 -12.62 8.76 -17.40
C ALA A 4 -14.09 9.23 -17.37
N ILE A 5 -14.78 9.00 -16.26
CA ILE A 5 -16.11 9.57 -16.06
C ILE A 5 -15.90 11.08 -15.99
N ALA A 6 -16.51 11.82 -16.91
CA ALA A 6 -16.48 13.27 -16.89
C ALA A 6 -17.07 13.78 -15.56
N PRO A 7 -16.54 14.88 -14.99
CA PRO A 7 -17.05 15.45 -13.72
C PRO A 7 -18.54 15.82 -13.73
N SER A 8 -19.18 15.83 -14.91
CA SER A 8 -20.56 16.26 -15.12
C SER A 8 -21.65 15.26 -14.69
N ASP A 9 -21.32 14.01 -14.36
CA ASP A 9 -22.33 12.96 -14.10
C ASP A 9 -22.55 12.62 -12.61
N LEU A 10 -22.03 13.41 -11.67
CA LEU A 10 -22.20 13.21 -10.21
C LEU A 10 -23.31 14.08 -9.58
N SER A 11 -24.43 14.29 -10.27
CA SER A 11 -25.62 14.93 -9.67
C SER A 11 -26.46 13.93 -8.88
N MET A 12 -25.90 13.35 -7.81
CA MET A 12 -26.76 12.81 -6.75
C MET A 12 -27.24 13.98 -5.88
N ASN A 13 -28.55 14.08 -5.69
CA ASN A 13 -29.19 15.04 -4.79
C ASN A 13 -28.70 14.80 -3.35
N LEU A 14 -27.59 15.44 -2.97
CA LEU A 14 -27.15 15.47 -1.58
C LEU A 14 -28.09 16.42 -0.81
N SER A 15 -28.93 15.92 0.09
CA SER A 15 -29.60 16.78 1.08
C SER A 15 -28.61 17.13 2.19
N ASP A 16 -28.80 18.26 2.86
CA ASP A 16 -27.93 18.67 3.97
C ASP A 16 -28.26 17.93 5.29
N THR A 17 -29.33 17.11 5.30
CA THR A 17 -29.90 16.55 6.53
C THR A 17 -30.54 15.14 6.47
N ASP A 18 -30.58 14.40 5.36
CA ASP A 18 -31.27 13.07 5.32
C ASP A 18 -30.40 11.84 4.94
N ASP A 19 -30.72 10.71 5.60
CA ASP A 19 -30.30 9.30 5.47
C ASP A 19 -28.80 8.97 5.54
N TYR A 20 -28.12 9.37 6.62
CA TYR A 20 -26.81 8.81 6.99
C TYR A 20 -26.94 7.75 8.11
N PRO A 21 -26.04 6.74 8.15
CA PRO A 21 -26.17 5.61 9.06
C PRO A 21 -26.16 5.98 10.55
N GLN A 22 -25.51 7.10 10.92
CA GLN A 22 -25.46 7.61 12.28
C GLN A 22 -26.12 8.99 12.39
N ALA A 23 -26.77 9.23 13.53
CA ALA A 23 -27.31 10.53 13.88
C ALA A 23 -26.22 11.59 13.96
N ALA A 24 -26.61 12.87 13.80
CA ALA A 24 -25.70 13.99 13.99
C ALA A 24 -25.05 13.94 15.39
N PRO A 25 -23.75 14.27 15.50
CA PRO A 25 -23.08 14.42 16.78
C PRO A 25 -23.80 15.39 17.71
N GLU A 26 -23.68 15.18 19.02
CA GLU A 26 -24.27 16.07 20.03
C GLU A 26 -23.50 17.40 20.06
N LEU A 27 -24.23 18.51 19.90
CA LEU A 27 -23.70 19.85 20.16
C LEU A 27 -23.60 20.06 21.67
N VAL A 28 -22.36 20.07 22.20
CA VAL A 28 -22.09 20.22 23.63
C VAL A 28 -22.18 21.68 24.05
N HIS A 29 -21.63 22.58 23.23
CA HIS A 29 -21.60 24.00 23.52
C HIS A 29 -21.44 24.83 22.25
N ASN A 30 -21.90 26.09 22.31
CA ASN A 30 -21.68 27.08 21.27
C ASN A 30 -21.12 28.35 21.93
N LEU A 31 -19.92 28.76 21.53
CA LEU A 31 -19.24 29.97 22.00
C LEU A 31 -19.46 31.08 20.97
N LYS A 32 -19.80 32.28 21.42
CA LYS A 32 -20.04 33.43 20.53
C LYS A 32 -18.94 34.48 20.69
N HIS A 33 -18.56 35.09 19.57
CA HIS A 33 -17.79 36.33 19.51
C HIS A 33 -18.51 37.35 18.60
N ASP A 34 -17.99 38.57 18.50
CA ASP A 34 -18.56 39.63 17.65
C ASP A 34 -17.95 39.67 16.23
N SER A 35 -17.16 38.66 15.87
CA SER A 35 -16.40 38.61 14.62
C SER A 35 -16.18 37.18 14.15
N SER A 36 -16.04 37.01 12.83
CA SER A 36 -15.96 35.71 12.20
C SER A 36 -14.71 34.95 12.62
N VAL A 37 -14.88 33.64 12.88
CA VAL A 37 -13.80 32.76 13.32
C VAL A 37 -13.15 32.08 12.12
N LEU A 38 -11.92 32.47 11.83
CA LEU A 38 -11.19 32.07 10.62
C LEU A 38 -10.19 30.95 10.89
N ALA A 39 -9.68 30.85 12.12
CA ALA A 39 -8.68 29.86 12.51
C ALA A 39 -8.96 29.31 13.91
N LEU A 40 -8.65 28.04 14.14
CA LEU A 40 -8.84 27.37 15.42
C LEU A 40 -7.62 26.51 15.78
N ALA A 41 -7.28 26.52 17.06
CA ALA A 41 -6.38 25.55 17.67
C ALA A 41 -6.91 25.16 19.06
N VAL A 42 -6.58 23.96 19.53
CA VAL A 42 -7.04 23.45 20.82
C VAL A 42 -5.93 22.68 21.52
N SER A 43 -5.86 22.81 22.84
CA SER A 43 -4.89 22.12 23.69
C SER A 43 -5.61 21.49 24.87
N ALA A 44 -5.62 20.14 24.93
CA ALA A 44 -6.08 19.42 26.11
C ALA A 44 -5.18 19.67 27.31
N GLU A 45 -3.86 19.70 27.11
CA GLU A 45 -2.87 19.89 28.18
C GLU A 45 -2.96 21.27 28.85
N ASN A 46 -3.18 22.31 28.04
CA ASN A 46 -3.38 23.66 28.56
C ASN A 46 -4.85 23.95 28.91
N GLU A 47 -5.76 23.04 28.61
CA GLU A 47 -7.21 23.18 28.78
C GLU A 47 -7.77 24.45 28.11
N ARG A 48 -7.38 24.72 26.87
CA ARG A 48 -7.74 25.95 26.14
C ARG A 48 -8.16 25.70 24.69
N ILE A 49 -9.11 26.52 24.23
CA ILE A 49 -9.51 26.69 22.83
C ILE A 49 -9.07 28.09 22.40
N TYR A 50 -8.38 28.19 21.27
CA TYR A 50 -7.91 29.45 20.68
C TYR A 50 -8.63 29.68 19.35
N ALA A 51 -9.27 30.83 19.17
CA ALA A 51 -9.87 31.24 17.91
C ALA A 51 -9.24 32.53 17.39
N GLY A 52 -8.81 32.49 16.13
CA GLY A 52 -8.36 33.65 15.38
C GLY A 52 -9.54 34.29 14.66
N THR A 53 -9.70 35.61 14.82
CA THR A 53 -10.86 36.35 14.31
C THR A 53 -10.53 37.20 13.08
N GLN A 54 -11.58 37.60 12.35
CA GLN A 54 -11.47 38.54 11.23
C GLN A 54 -10.95 39.93 11.65
N ASP A 55 -11.12 40.32 12.92
CA ASP A 55 -10.62 41.59 13.46
C ASP A 55 -9.16 41.56 13.94
N GLY A 56 -8.47 40.43 13.75
CA GLY A 56 -7.06 40.29 14.14
C GLY A 56 -6.86 39.95 15.62
N GLU A 57 -7.90 39.47 16.29
CA GLU A 57 -7.85 39.05 17.69
C GLU A 57 -7.65 37.54 17.80
N ILE A 58 -7.06 37.12 18.92
CA ILE A 58 -7.12 35.74 19.40
C ILE A 58 -7.99 35.70 20.65
N VAL A 59 -9.11 34.98 20.56
CA VAL A 59 -10.02 34.73 21.69
C VAL A 59 -9.68 33.38 22.30
N VAL A 60 -9.60 33.34 23.62
CA VAL A 60 -9.20 32.17 24.39
C VAL A 60 -10.33 31.77 25.33
N TRP A 61 -10.82 30.53 25.18
CA TRP A 61 -11.79 29.92 26.09
C TRP A 61 -11.18 28.77 26.86
N SER A 62 -11.69 28.54 28.08
CA SER A 62 -11.39 27.33 28.84
C SER A 62 -12.06 26.12 28.19
N LEU A 63 -11.30 25.05 27.95
CA LEU A 63 -11.85 23.77 27.48
C LEU A 63 -12.65 23.05 28.60
N ALA A 64 -12.37 23.36 29.86
CA ALA A 64 -13.03 22.78 31.02
C ALA A 64 -14.39 23.43 31.31
N THR A 65 -14.46 24.76 31.25
CA THR A 65 -15.66 25.52 31.66
C THR A 65 -16.36 26.23 30.51
N PHE A 66 -15.77 26.28 29.32
CA PHE A 66 -16.26 27.03 28.16
C PHE A 66 -16.41 28.55 28.39
N HIS A 67 -15.90 29.05 29.51
CA HIS A 67 -15.87 30.49 29.76
C HIS A 67 -14.72 31.14 29.00
N GLN A 68 -14.97 32.34 28.49
CA GLN A 68 -13.93 33.17 27.90
C GLN A 68 -12.92 33.56 28.97
N ASP A 69 -11.67 33.17 28.76
CA ASP A 69 -10.53 33.49 29.63
C ASP A 69 -9.95 34.85 29.25
N ARG A 70 -9.69 35.07 27.96
CA ARG A 70 -9.04 36.30 27.48
C ARG A 70 -9.30 36.60 26.01
N ILE A 71 -9.13 37.87 25.62
CA ILE A 71 -9.01 38.33 24.24
C ILE A 71 -7.69 39.09 24.11
N VAL A 72 -6.93 38.83 23.04
CA VAL A 72 -5.67 39.53 22.75
C VAL A 72 -5.70 40.04 21.32
N GLN A 73 -5.43 41.32 21.10
CA GLN A 73 -5.15 41.84 19.76
C GLN A 73 -3.82 41.27 19.29
N ALA A 74 -3.84 40.37 18.31
CA ALA A 74 -2.67 39.65 17.85
C ALA A 74 -2.07 40.27 16.58
N HIS A 75 -2.93 40.67 15.64
CA HIS A 75 -2.55 41.13 14.31
C HIS A 75 -3.27 42.43 13.93
N LYS A 76 -2.80 43.11 12.88
CA LYS A 76 -3.46 44.32 12.32
C LYS A 76 -4.59 43.99 11.36
N ARG A 77 -4.63 42.73 10.93
CA ARG A 77 -5.49 42.14 9.90
C ARG A 77 -6.04 40.81 10.43
N SER A 78 -6.97 40.23 9.69
CA SER A 78 -7.59 38.94 9.99
C SER A 78 -6.57 37.86 10.33
N VAL A 79 -6.76 37.14 11.43
CA VAL A 79 -5.95 35.95 11.76
C VAL A 79 -6.37 34.80 10.84
N LEU A 80 -5.48 34.32 9.99
CA LEU A 80 -5.79 33.35 8.94
C LEU A 80 -5.44 31.91 9.32
N SER A 81 -4.45 31.73 10.21
CA SER A 81 -4.04 30.40 10.68
C SER A 81 -3.63 30.44 12.14
N LEU A 82 -3.95 29.37 12.85
CA LEU A 82 -3.47 29.08 14.19
C LEU A 82 -2.89 27.67 14.17
N PHE A 83 -1.66 27.52 14.64
CA PHE A 83 -1.00 26.23 14.73
C PHE A 83 -0.41 26.07 16.14
N LEU A 84 -0.76 24.98 16.81
CA LEU A 84 -0.20 24.63 18.11
C LEU A 84 0.85 23.54 17.91
N THR A 85 2.01 23.68 18.55
CA THR A 85 3.02 22.62 18.54
C THR A 85 2.49 21.35 19.22
N PRO A 86 2.95 20.15 18.79
CA PRO A 86 2.47 18.88 19.37
C PRO A 86 2.68 18.76 20.89
N ASP A 87 3.73 19.40 21.42
CA ASP A 87 4.06 19.48 22.86
C ASP A 87 3.28 20.58 23.61
N GLY A 88 2.39 21.31 22.92
CA GLY A 88 1.58 22.38 23.49
C GLY A 88 2.38 23.58 24.02
N SER A 89 3.66 23.72 23.66
CA SER A 89 4.56 24.74 24.21
C SER A 89 4.48 26.09 23.49
N MET A 90 4.12 26.10 22.20
CA MET A 90 4.02 27.31 21.37
C MET A 90 2.74 27.33 20.53
N LEU A 91 2.12 28.51 20.44
CA LEU A 91 1.02 28.79 19.53
C LEU A 91 1.49 29.80 18.48
N PHE A 92 1.41 29.42 17.21
CA PHE A 92 1.69 30.27 16.07
C PHE A 92 0.41 30.90 15.55
N SER A 93 0.47 32.18 15.18
CA SER A 93 -0.60 32.87 14.47
C SER A 93 -0.06 33.60 13.25
N SER A 94 -0.70 33.37 12.10
CA SER A 94 -0.48 34.13 10.87
C SER A 94 -1.73 34.89 10.49
N ALA A 95 -1.59 35.89 9.61
CA ALA A 95 -2.67 36.81 9.29
C ALA A 95 -2.59 37.34 7.85
N GLY A 96 -3.56 38.17 7.50
CA GLY A 96 -3.51 39.04 6.31
C GLY A 96 -2.53 40.23 6.46
N ASP A 97 -1.51 40.07 7.32
CA ASP A 97 -0.36 40.95 7.46
C ASP A 97 0.94 40.12 7.33
N PRO A 98 2.08 40.74 6.98
CA PRO A 98 3.32 40.00 6.71
C PRO A 98 4.06 39.58 8.00
N ILE A 99 3.34 39.39 9.11
CA ILE A 99 3.90 39.06 10.43
C ILE A 99 3.36 37.70 10.88
N ILE A 100 4.24 36.88 11.45
CA ILE A 100 3.86 35.69 12.23
C ILE A 100 4.18 35.97 13.68
N ASN A 101 3.25 35.66 14.57
CA ASN A 101 3.43 35.77 16.00
C ASN A 101 3.50 34.39 16.64
N VAL A 102 4.39 34.26 17.62
CA VAL A 102 4.52 33.05 18.43
C VAL A 102 4.18 33.41 19.86
N TRP A 103 3.27 32.66 20.47
CA TRP A 103 2.69 32.93 21.78
C TRP A 103 2.99 31.79 22.74
N CYS A 104 3.16 32.11 24.02
CA CYS A 104 3.07 31.12 25.07
C CYS A 104 1.58 30.78 25.28
N PRO A 105 1.14 29.52 25.05
CA PRO A 105 -0.29 29.19 25.11
C PRO A 105 -0.91 29.43 26.50
N LYS A 106 -0.15 29.24 27.57
CA LYS A 106 -0.63 29.41 28.97
C LYS A 106 -0.84 30.87 29.35
N THR A 107 0.13 31.73 29.04
CA THR A 107 0.14 33.12 29.49
C THR A 107 -0.34 34.10 28.42
N MET A 108 -0.44 33.66 27.16
CA MET A 108 -0.65 34.51 25.97
C MET A 108 0.36 35.66 25.88
N THR A 109 1.60 35.44 26.33
CA THR A 109 2.71 36.38 26.08
C THR A 109 3.27 36.17 24.68
N ARG A 110 3.56 37.26 23.96
CA ARG A 110 4.14 37.23 22.61
C ARG A 110 5.63 36.94 22.70
N LEU A 111 6.02 35.70 22.43
CA LEU A 111 7.41 35.24 22.50
C LEU A 111 8.22 35.75 21.31
N TYR A 112 7.70 35.58 20.10
CA TYR A 112 8.39 35.97 18.87
C TYR A 112 7.48 36.78 17.95
N GLU A 113 8.11 37.70 17.24
CA GLU A 113 7.61 38.37 16.05
C GLU A 113 8.51 38.00 14.89
N ILE A 114 7.96 37.39 13.85
CA ILE A 114 8.71 36.88 12.70
C ILE A 114 8.22 37.61 11.45
N TYR A 115 9.15 38.09 10.62
CA TYR A 115 8.81 38.72 9.34
C TYR A 115 9.84 38.46 8.26
N SER A 116 9.39 38.55 7.01
CA SER A 116 10.25 38.45 5.82
C SER A 116 10.79 39.81 5.38
N THR A 117 12.02 39.81 4.89
CA THR A 117 12.61 40.95 4.17
C THR A 117 11.91 41.21 2.83
N TYR A 118 11.20 40.23 2.28
CA TYR A 118 10.36 40.35 1.09
C TYR A 118 8.92 40.74 1.41
N ASP A 119 8.22 41.24 0.40
CA ASP A 119 6.78 41.45 0.49
C ASP A 119 6.04 40.16 0.18
N VAL A 120 5.49 39.54 1.22
CA VAL A 120 4.85 38.22 1.17
C VAL A 120 3.34 38.31 1.00
N GLY A 121 2.75 39.47 1.28
CA GLY A 121 1.29 39.63 1.33
C GLY A 121 0.69 38.87 2.50
N ASP A 122 -0.47 38.26 2.26
CA ASP A 122 -1.16 37.42 3.24
C ASP A 122 -0.40 36.11 3.51
N ILE A 123 -0.36 35.68 4.78
CA ILE A 123 0.26 34.41 5.19
C ILE A 123 -0.85 33.43 5.57
N PHE A 124 -1.13 32.49 4.66
CA PHE A 124 -2.28 31.59 4.77
C PHE A 124 -2.04 30.38 5.66
N SER A 125 -0.80 29.89 5.73
CA SER A 125 -0.47 28.67 6.45
C SER A 125 0.89 28.76 7.13
N VAL A 126 1.02 28.05 8.26
CA VAL A 126 2.26 27.92 9.03
C VAL A 126 2.42 26.48 9.47
N ALA A 127 3.64 25.97 9.42
CA ALA A 127 4.03 24.67 9.95
C ALA A 127 5.34 24.80 10.73
N TYR A 128 5.53 23.95 11.74
CA TYR A 128 6.74 23.94 12.56
C TYR A 128 7.33 22.54 12.59
N SER A 129 8.64 22.43 12.34
CA SER A 129 9.40 21.21 12.54
C SER A 129 10.04 21.22 13.92
N ALA A 130 9.70 20.24 14.75
CA ALA A 130 10.35 20.06 16.04
C ALA A 130 11.76 19.46 15.88
N GLN A 131 11.97 18.65 14.84
CA GLN A 131 13.27 18.05 14.53
C GLN A 131 14.32 19.11 14.16
N HIS A 132 13.92 20.16 13.44
CA HIS A 132 14.81 21.23 12.98
C HIS A 132 14.65 22.56 13.74
N GLU A 133 13.68 22.66 14.64
CA GLU A 133 13.31 23.91 15.35
C GLU A 133 13.03 25.10 14.41
N THR A 134 12.47 24.78 13.25
CA THR A 134 12.30 25.72 12.12
C THR A 134 10.82 25.91 11.81
N VAL A 135 10.45 27.18 11.58
CA VAL A 135 9.11 27.59 11.17
C VAL A 135 9.08 27.73 9.67
N TYR A 136 8.04 27.21 9.02
CA TYR A 136 7.76 27.34 7.60
C TYR A 136 6.46 28.12 7.41
N LEU A 137 6.44 29.04 6.43
CA LEU A 137 5.26 29.86 6.12
C LEU A 137 4.92 29.80 4.64
N GLY A 138 3.62 29.66 4.36
CA GLY A 138 3.04 29.66 3.02
C GLY A 138 2.33 30.98 2.74
N ALA A 139 2.73 31.68 1.69
CA ALA A 139 2.32 33.06 1.45
C ALA A 139 1.59 33.30 0.12
N GLN A 140 0.96 34.47 0.02
CA GLN A 140 0.27 34.97 -1.17
C GLN A 140 1.21 35.20 -2.36
N ASN A 141 2.47 35.54 -2.10
CA ASN A 141 3.48 35.71 -3.15
C ASN A 141 4.00 34.39 -3.74
N THR A 142 3.30 33.27 -3.52
CA THR A 142 3.61 31.92 -4.03
C THR A 142 4.88 31.27 -3.46
N SER A 143 5.47 31.86 -2.41
CA SER A 143 6.67 31.32 -1.77
C SER A 143 6.36 30.50 -0.53
N ILE A 144 7.24 29.53 -0.26
CA ILE A 144 7.44 28.97 1.08
C ILE A 144 8.73 29.58 1.62
N GLN A 145 8.69 30.16 2.82
CA GLN A 145 9.87 30.70 3.49
C GLN A 145 10.04 30.05 4.86
N TRP A 146 11.26 30.05 5.39
CA TRP A 146 11.55 29.41 6.66
C TRP A 146 12.55 30.17 7.50
N VAL A 147 12.55 29.90 8.80
CA VAL A 147 13.53 30.47 9.73
C VAL A 147 13.64 29.62 10.99
N SER A 148 14.88 29.43 11.46
CA SER A 148 15.13 28.81 12.76
C SER A 148 14.84 29.80 13.90
N LEU A 149 14.12 29.34 14.93
CA LEU A 149 13.85 30.14 16.14
C LEU A 149 15.05 30.16 17.11
N THR A 150 15.92 29.16 17.01
CA THR A 150 17.04 28.97 17.93
C THR A 150 18.32 29.63 17.44
N ASP A 151 18.48 29.85 16.13
CA ASP A 151 19.62 30.60 15.58
C ASP A 151 19.63 32.07 16.08
N PRO A 152 20.67 32.49 16.82
CA PRO A 152 20.83 33.87 17.25
C PRO A 152 21.00 34.88 16.10
N ASN A 153 21.51 34.46 14.94
CA ASN A 153 21.79 35.34 13.80
C ASN A 153 20.52 35.89 13.16
N ASN A 154 19.41 35.17 13.28
CA ASN A 154 18.11 35.60 12.78
C ASN A 154 17.47 36.68 13.65
N ARG A 155 18.07 37.04 14.79
CA ARG A 155 17.50 38.02 15.74
C ARG A 155 17.86 39.44 15.37
N VAL A 156 16.86 40.31 15.33
CA VAL A 156 17.01 41.73 15.02
C VAL A 156 16.40 42.61 16.11
N THR A 157 16.77 43.89 16.11
CA THR A 157 16.15 44.87 17.01
C THR A 157 14.72 45.19 16.57
N HIS A 158 13.83 45.50 17.51
CA HIS A 158 12.45 45.93 17.22
C HIS A 158 12.34 47.13 16.27
N ASP A 159 13.38 47.95 16.17
CA ASP A 159 13.44 49.15 15.32
C ASP A 159 14.17 48.93 13.99
N SER A 160 14.31 47.67 13.55
CA SER A 160 14.90 47.34 12.25
C SER A 160 14.23 48.15 11.12
N SER A 161 15.06 48.74 10.25
CA SER A 161 14.60 49.47 9.07
C SER A 161 13.97 48.56 8.01
N GLN A 162 14.24 47.24 8.07
CA GLN A 162 13.67 46.24 7.17
C GLN A 162 12.29 45.75 7.62
N HIS A 163 11.87 46.11 8.84
CA HIS A 163 10.56 45.73 9.37
C HIS A 163 9.43 46.21 8.45
N PRO A 164 8.38 45.40 8.17
CA PRO A 164 7.30 45.76 7.24
C PRO A 164 6.65 47.12 7.52
N ASP A 165 6.50 47.46 8.81
CA ASP A 165 5.96 48.76 9.25
C ASP A 165 6.87 49.98 9.01
N ARG A 166 8.14 49.76 8.65
CA ARG A 166 9.13 50.83 8.47
C ARG A 166 9.78 50.83 7.10
N ARG A 167 9.91 49.66 6.46
CA ARG A 167 10.55 49.53 5.14
C ARG A 167 9.79 50.35 4.09
N ASN A 168 10.54 51.03 3.22
CA ASN A 168 9.96 51.80 2.12
C ASN A 168 9.48 50.86 1.01
N HIS A 169 8.20 50.93 0.67
CA HIS A 169 7.64 50.21 -0.46
C HIS A 169 7.90 50.98 -1.77
N ARG A 170 8.60 50.38 -2.72
CA ARG A 170 9.00 51.04 -3.99
C ARG A 170 7.82 51.66 -4.75
N PHE A 171 6.65 51.01 -4.74
CA PHE A 171 5.43 51.54 -5.36
C PHE A 171 4.69 52.57 -4.48
N PHE A 172 4.22 52.19 -3.28
CA PHE A 172 3.36 53.05 -2.44
C PHE A 172 4.07 54.23 -1.75
N ASP A 173 5.37 54.12 -1.50
CA ASP A 173 6.16 55.17 -0.82
C ASP A 173 6.98 56.03 -1.80
N SER A 174 6.80 55.83 -3.12
CA SER A 174 7.42 56.67 -4.15
C SER A 174 6.92 58.10 -4.09
N ARG A 175 7.84 59.06 -3.93
CA ARG A 175 7.52 60.50 -3.92
C ARG A 175 7.67 61.07 -5.33
N ALA A 176 6.65 61.73 -5.85
CA ALA A 176 6.81 62.64 -6.99
C ALA A 176 7.72 63.82 -6.58
N VAL A 177 8.40 64.48 -7.53
CA VAL A 177 9.20 65.68 -7.25
C VAL A 177 8.30 66.75 -6.63
N GLY A 178 8.51 67.06 -5.34
CA GLY A 178 7.69 67.99 -4.55
C GLY A 178 6.46 67.40 -3.83
N GLY A 179 6.24 66.09 -3.90
CA GLY A 179 5.09 65.41 -3.27
C GLY A 179 5.36 64.88 -1.85
N THR A 180 4.31 64.82 -1.03
CA THR A 180 4.31 64.15 0.28
C THR A 180 3.97 62.67 0.14
N SER A 181 4.53 61.81 0.99
CA SER A 181 4.21 60.38 1.03
C SER A 181 2.79 60.16 1.55
N THR A 182 2.10 59.16 1.00
CA THR A 182 0.76 58.76 1.46
C THR A 182 0.82 58.35 2.93
N PRO A 183 -0.02 58.93 3.82
CA PRO A 183 -0.04 58.53 5.21
C PRO A 183 -0.33 57.03 5.34
N ARG A 184 0.48 56.31 6.12
CA ARG A 184 0.19 54.91 6.46
C ARG A 184 -1.12 54.88 7.25
N ARG A 185 -1.98 53.89 6.97
CA ARG A 185 -3.20 53.66 7.74
C ARG A 185 -2.81 53.51 9.22
N ASN A 186 -3.62 54.01 10.12
CA ASN A 186 -3.42 53.89 11.56
C ASN A 186 -4.78 53.59 12.20
N ASP A 187 -4.88 52.50 12.95
CA ASP A 187 -6.07 52.09 13.71
C ASP A 187 -5.65 52.00 15.18
N GLU A 188 -6.43 52.59 16.08
CA GLU A 188 -6.09 52.64 17.51
C GLU A 188 -5.90 51.24 18.10
N ARG A 189 -6.62 50.23 17.59
CA ARG A 189 -6.48 48.83 18.02
C ARG A 189 -5.08 48.28 17.84
N TRP A 190 -4.32 48.75 16.85
CA TRP A 190 -2.97 48.24 16.59
C TRP A 190 -1.98 48.57 17.71
N SER A 191 -2.26 49.60 18.51
CA SER A 191 -1.48 49.92 19.70
C SER A 191 -1.68 48.92 20.84
N LEU A 192 -2.73 48.08 20.77
CA LEU A 192 -3.03 47.02 21.75
C LEU A 192 -2.23 45.74 21.49
N ILE A 193 -1.56 45.61 20.34
CA ILE A 193 -0.74 44.44 20.01
C ILE A 193 0.44 44.39 20.99
N PRO A 194 0.57 43.32 21.83
CA PRO A 194 1.67 43.21 22.78
C PRO A 194 3.02 43.23 22.07
N ARG A 195 4.01 43.83 22.73
CA ARG A 195 5.40 43.79 22.27
C ARG A 195 5.92 42.35 22.40
N SER A 196 6.59 41.87 21.35
CA SER A 196 7.28 40.58 21.36
C SER A 196 8.50 40.60 22.29
N GLU A 197 8.88 39.46 22.86
CA GLU A 197 10.15 39.35 23.58
C GLU A 197 11.35 39.35 22.62
N LYS A 198 11.20 38.73 21.45
CA LYS A 198 12.23 38.63 20.42
C LYS A 198 11.64 38.94 19.04
N VAL A 199 12.44 39.56 18.19
CA VAL A 199 12.11 39.80 16.79
C VAL A 199 13.07 39.01 15.92
N VAL A 200 12.51 38.27 14.98
CA VAL A 200 13.21 37.35 14.08
C VAL A 200 12.96 37.81 12.65
N GLU A 201 14.04 37.99 11.89
CA GLU A 201 14.02 38.36 10.48
C GLU A 201 14.39 37.13 9.65
N ILE A 202 13.57 36.81 8.65
CA ILE A 202 13.84 35.70 7.73
C ILE A 202 14.95 36.09 6.77
N HIS A 203 15.98 35.26 6.70
CA HIS A 203 17.10 35.48 5.80
C HIS A 203 16.64 35.49 4.33
N PRO A 204 17.13 36.40 3.47
CA PRO A 204 16.71 36.47 2.07
C PRO A 204 16.94 35.18 1.26
N GLY A 205 17.89 34.33 1.68
CA GLY A 205 18.14 33.03 1.07
C GLY A 205 17.23 31.90 1.56
N ALA A 206 16.48 32.11 2.65
CA ALA A 206 15.59 31.12 3.25
C ALA A 206 14.19 31.14 2.63
N LEU A 207 14.13 31.09 1.30
CA LEU A 207 12.89 31.09 0.54
C LEU A 207 12.95 30.17 -0.67
N GLN A 208 11.83 29.50 -0.93
CA GLN A 208 11.52 28.80 -2.16
C GLN A 208 10.46 29.62 -2.90
N MET A 209 10.91 30.43 -3.86
CA MET A 209 10.00 31.19 -4.72
C MET A 209 9.33 30.25 -5.73
N PHE A 210 8.06 30.51 -6.04
CA PHE A 210 7.24 29.64 -6.89
C PHE A 210 7.20 28.19 -6.38
N ALA A 211 7.13 28.02 -5.06
CA ALA A 211 6.90 26.70 -4.46
C ALA A 211 5.60 26.09 -5.02
N HIS A 212 4.62 26.93 -5.33
CA HIS A 212 3.46 26.64 -6.15
C HIS A 212 3.26 27.75 -7.19
N TYR A 213 2.52 27.48 -8.27
CA TYR A 213 2.07 28.50 -9.23
C TYR A 213 0.75 29.16 -8.79
N GLY A 214 0.56 29.28 -7.47
CA GLY A 214 -0.61 29.84 -6.81
C GLY A 214 -0.32 30.10 -5.33
N TYR A 215 -1.31 30.59 -4.60
CA TYR A 215 -1.16 30.83 -3.15
C TYR A 215 -0.93 29.52 -2.40
N VAL A 216 -0.10 29.53 -1.37
CA VAL A 216 0.17 28.34 -0.55
C VAL A 216 -0.87 28.28 0.58
N TYR A 217 -2.02 27.67 0.31
CA TYR A 217 -3.18 27.70 1.20
C TYR A 217 -3.05 26.79 2.41
N SER A 218 -2.44 25.61 2.24
CA SER A 218 -2.37 24.60 3.29
C SER A 218 -0.96 24.03 3.41
N MET A 219 -0.56 23.77 4.65
CA MET A 219 0.69 23.08 4.96
C MET A 219 0.47 22.11 6.12
N LEU A 220 1.15 20.98 6.09
CA LEU A 220 1.07 19.92 7.07
C LEU A 220 2.47 19.33 7.30
N MET A 221 2.88 19.23 8.56
CA MET A 221 4.09 18.47 8.94
C MET A 221 3.71 17.00 9.12
N ALA A 222 4.48 16.09 8.52
CA ALA A 222 4.26 14.65 8.63
C ALA A 222 5.58 13.92 8.93
N LYS A 223 5.52 12.81 9.65
CA LYS A 223 6.68 12.01 10.04
C LYS A 223 6.66 10.66 9.32
N GLY A 224 7.69 10.38 8.52
CA GLY A 224 7.82 9.14 7.75
C GLY A 224 6.63 8.76 6.87
N PRO A 225 5.96 9.69 6.13
CA PRO A 225 4.71 9.37 5.44
C PRO A 225 4.89 8.55 4.14
N THR A 226 6.13 8.26 3.73
CA THR A 226 6.42 7.48 2.52
C THR A 226 7.77 6.78 2.66
N VAL A 227 7.95 5.69 1.91
CA VAL A 227 9.23 4.97 1.79
C VAL A 227 10.39 5.83 1.27
N LEU A 228 10.13 7.00 0.68
CA LEU A 228 11.18 7.92 0.20
C LEU A 228 11.97 8.59 1.34
N VAL A 229 11.44 8.63 2.56
CA VAL A 229 12.07 9.26 3.74
C VAL A 229 12.20 8.30 4.90
N GLU A 230 13.07 8.58 5.86
CA GLU A 230 13.22 7.70 7.03
C GLU A 230 11.93 7.71 7.88
N PRO A 231 11.59 6.61 8.59
CA PRO A 231 10.35 6.52 9.36
C PRO A 231 10.20 7.61 10.44
N ASP A 232 11.31 8.15 10.92
CA ASP A 232 11.36 9.18 11.94
C ASP A 232 11.69 10.59 11.41
N GLU A 233 11.86 10.74 10.10
CA GLU A 233 12.16 12.02 9.44
C GLU A 233 10.88 12.84 9.22
N GLU A 234 10.93 14.12 9.58
CA GLU A 234 9.86 15.09 9.31
C GLU A 234 9.94 15.60 7.86
N VAL A 235 8.78 15.67 7.21
CA VAL A 235 8.61 16.28 5.89
C VAL A 235 7.48 17.31 5.92
N LEU A 236 7.62 18.34 5.09
CA LEU A 236 6.58 19.33 4.88
C LEU A 236 5.74 18.93 3.66
N ILE A 237 4.42 18.93 3.81
CA ILE A 237 3.47 18.76 2.72
C ILE A 237 2.78 20.10 2.50
N SER A 238 2.76 20.61 1.27
CA SER A 238 2.09 21.87 0.92
C SER A 238 1.05 21.68 -0.18
N GLY A 239 -0.07 22.39 -0.05
CA GLY A 239 -1.15 22.45 -1.02
C GLY A 239 -1.26 23.84 -1.64
N GLY A 240 -1.20 23.91 -2.96
CA GLY A 240 -1.20 25.15 -3.73
C GLY A 240 -2.56 25.54 -4.30
N GLY A 241 -2.68 26.83 -4.63
CA GLY A 241 -3.79 27.38 -5.39
C GLY A 241 -3.83 26.91 -6.85
N ASP A 242 -2.71 26.37 -7.34
CA ASP A 242 -2.55 25.72 -8.65
C ASP A 242 -3.18 24.31 -8.71
N GLY A 243 -3.61 23.75 -7.57
CA GLY A 243 -4.16 22.40 -7.48
C GLY A 243 -3.12 21.29 -7.30
N THR A 244 -1.84 21.67 -7.20
CA THR A 244 -0.76 20.72 -6.92
C THR A 244 -0.53 20.56 -5.42
N ILE A 245 -0.01 19.39 -5.05
CA ILE A 245 0.45 19.07 -3.70
C ILE A 245 1.91 18.66 -3.79
N LYS A 246 2.77 19.23 -2.96
CA LYS A 246 4.21 18.92 -2.96
C LYS A 246 4.67 18.41 -1.60
N LEU A 247 5.54 17.40 -1.62
CA LEU A 247 6.28 16.93 -0.45
C LEU A 247 7.70 17.47 -0.50
N TRP A 248 8.16 18.02 0.61
CA TRP A 248 9.46 18.64 0.76
C TRP A 248 10.26 17.93 1.84
N LYS A 249 11.46 17.49 1.49
CA LYS A 249 12.49 17.13 2.45
C LYS A 249 13.04 18.40 3.09
N LEU A 250 13.17 18.36 4.42
CA LEU A 250 13.69 19.46 5.21
C LEU A 250 15.21 19.34 5.35
N GLY A 251 15.88 20.48 5.45
CA GLY A 251 17.29 20.53 5.78
C GLY A 251 18.23 20.10 4.65
N ALA A 252 17.83 20.22 3.37
CA ALA A 252 18.66 19.84 2.24
C ALA A 252 19.87 20.79 2.06
N GLU A 253 21.03 20.25 1.72
CA GLU A 253 22.20 21.06 1.35
C GLU A 253 21.89 21.85 0.07
N GLY A 254 21.96 23.19 0.15
CA GLY A 254 21.68 24.07 -0.98
C GLY A 254 22.71 23.98 -2.11
N ASP A 255 22.33 24.49 -3.29
CA ASP A 255 23.15 24.51 -4.51
C ASP A 255 24.54 25.17 -4.28
N ASP A 256 25.60 24.60 -4.88
CA ASP A 256 27.03 24.80 -4.57
C ASP A 256 27.59 26.23 -4.77
N GLN A 257 26.75 27.21 -5.12
CA GLN A 257 27.18 28.55 -5.55
C GLN A 257 27.15 29.63 -4.45
N ALA A 258 26.64 29.35 -3.24
CA ALA A 258 26.61 30.30 -2.12
C ALA A 258 27.75 30.07 -1.10
N ALA A 259 28.32 31.14 -0.56
CA ALA A 259 29.41 31.10 0.43
C ALA A 259 29.00 30.31 1.70
N GLU A 260 29.93 29.55 2.28
CA GLU A 260 29.68 28.56 3.35
C GLU A 260 29.05 29.11 4.65
N ASN A 261 29.15 30.42 4.91
CA ASN A 261 28.72 31.03 6.18
C ASN A 261 27.28 31.60 6.19
N ASP A 262 26.56 31.61 5.06
CA ASP A 262 25.19 32.19 4.93
C ASP A 262 24.12 31.14 4.56
N ARG A 263 24.41 29.84 4.74
CA ARG A 263 23.53 28.73 4.33
C ARG A 263 22.53 28.36 5.42
N GLU A 264 21.28 28.77 5.31
CA GLU A 264 20.19 28.04 5.97
C GLU A 264 19.85 26.80 5.11
N PRO A 265 19.80 25.59 5.69
CA PRO A 265 19.52 24.37 4.93
C PRO A 265 18.08 24.41 4.40
N GLY A 266 17.92 24.08 3.13
CA GLY A 266 16.73 24.43 2.35
C GLY A 266 15.67 23.33 2.24
N LEU A 267 14.73 23.54 1.32
CA LEU A 267 13.71 22.57 0.94
C LEU A 267 14.12 21.85 -0.35
N GLN A 268 13.99 20.52 -0.37
CA GLN A 268 14.12 19.72 -1.59
C GLN A 268 12.78 19.07 -1.92
N GLU A 269 12.26 19.30 -3.13
CA GLU A 269 11.05 18.65 -3.61
C GLU A 269 11.28 17.14 -3.79
N LEU A 270 10.55 16.32 -3.06
CA LEU A 270 10.58 14.85 -3.17
C LEU A 270 9.58 14.34 -4.21
N MET A 271 8.41 14.96 -4.28
CA MET A 271 7.36 14.63 -5.23
C MET A 271 6.36 15.76 -5.39
N SER A 272 5.66 15.74 -6.53
CA SER A 272 4.48 16.55 -6.81
C SER A 272 3.32 15.61 -7.16
N LEU A 273 2.16 15.87 -6.57
CA LEU A 273 0.89 15.18 -6.81
C LEU A 273 -0.12 16.19 -7.37
N GLY A 274 -1.18 15.67 -7.99
CA GLY A 274 -2.19 16.50 -8.66
C GLY A 274 -1.73 16.99 -10.03
N ALA A 275 -2.58 17.81 -10.66
CA ALA A 275 -2.28 18.52 -11.89
C ALA A 275 -2.41 20.02 -11.63
N ASP A 276 -1.75 20.83 -12.45
CA ASP A 276 -1.98 22.28 -12.49
C ASP A 276 -3.33 22.54 -13.18
N ASP A 277 -4.40 22.34 -12.43
CA ASP A 277 -5.80 22.49 -12.84
C ASP A 277 -6.45 23.76 -12.26
N ALA A 278 -5.69 24.53 -11.48
CA ALA A 278 -6.14 25.70 -10.73
C ALA A 278 -7.28 25.41 -9.73
N GLU A 279 -7.50 24.14 -9.37
CA GLU A 279 -8.44 23.75 -8.32
C GLU A 279 -7.72 23.71 -6.96
N SER A 280 -7.74 24.85 -6.27
CA SER A 280 -6.98 25.06 -5.04
C SER A 280 -7.14 23.96 -3.99
N VAL A 281 -6.01 23.54 -3.42
CA VAL A 281 -5.96 22.60 -2.29
C VAL A 281 -6.07 23.36 -0.98
N MET A 282 -7.28 23.37 -0.43
CA MET A 282 -7.66 24.21 0.72
C MET A 282 -7.24 23.63 2.07
N SER A 283 -7.16 22.30 2.17
CA SER A 283 -6.86 21.62 3.43
C SER A 283 -6.23 20.25 3.20
N LEU A 284 -5.42 19.80 4.16
CA LEU A 284 -4.68 18.54 4.10
C LEU A 284 -4.85 17.78 5.41
N ALA A 285 -4.98 16.46 5.32
CA ALA A 285 -4.91 15.55 6.46
C ALA A 285 -4.22 14.25 6.04
N ILE A 286 -3.52 13.59 6.96
CA ILE A 286 -2.74 12.38 6.65
C ILE A 286 -3.08 11.24 7.61
N ASP A 287 -3.04 10.01 7.10
CA ASP A 287 -3.20 8.78 7.86
C ASP A 287 -2.23 7.70 7.32
N GLY A 288 -1.05 7.60 7.91
CA GLY A 288 0.05 6.77 7.38
C GLY A 288 0.57 7.31 6.05
N SER A 289 0.59 6.48 5.00
CA SER A 289 0.98 6.87 3.64
C SER A 289 -0.18 7.41 2.80
N PHE A 290 -1.39 7.52 3.38
CA PHE A 290 -2.56 8.07 2.71
C PHE A 290 -2.73 9.55 3.01
N LEU A 291 -2.67 10.36 1.96
CA LEU A 291 -2.89 11.79 2.04
C LEU A 291 -4.30 12.14 1.55
N TYR A 292 -5.04 12.90 2.35
CA TYR A 292 -6.34 13.44 2.04
C TYR A 292 -6.22 14.94 1.73
N ALA A 293 -6.73 15.34 0.57
CA ALA A 293 -6.68 16.72 0.10
C ALA A 293 -8.09 17.27 -0.13
N GLY A 294 -8.46 18.30 0.63
CA GLY A 294 -9.71 19.02 0.50
C GLY A 294 -9.62 20.05 -0.61
N ARG A 295 -10.51 19.95 -1.60
CA ARG A 295 -10.54 20.81 -2.79
C ARG A 295 -11.83 21.61 -2.85
N LEU A 296 -11.91 22.43 -3.90
CA LEU A 296 -13.12 23.17 -4.27
C LEU A 296 -14.29 22.22 -4.56
N GLN A 297 -15.50 22.78 -4.56
CA GLN A 297 -16.73 22.05 -4.88
C GLN A 297 -16.98 20.82 -3.98
N GLY A 298 -16.44 20.78 -2.76
CA GLY A 298 -16.71 19.70 -1.81
C GLY A 298 -16.05 18.37 -2.16
N VAL A 299 -14.99 18.41 -2.97
CA VAL A 299 -14.20 17.24 -3.35
C VAL A 299 -13.11 16.98 -2.29
N ILE A 300 -12.94 15.72 -1.92
CA ILE A 300 -11.81 15.22 -1.12
C ILE A 300 -11.09 14.17 -1.96
N GLU A 301 -9.82 14.39 -2.27
CA GLU A 301 -8.99 13.42 -2.97
C GLU A 301 -8.17 12.58 -1.99
N LEU A 302 -8.06 11.29 -2.28
CA LEU A 302 -7.22 10.36 -1.55
C LEU A 302 -6.04 9.94 -2.43
N TRP A 303 -4.83 10.19 -1.93
CA TRP A 303 -3.57 9.89 -2.58
C TRP A 303 -2.78 8.85 -1.80
N ASP A 304 -2.15 7.94 -2.52
CA ASP A 304 -1.12 7.02 -2.00
C ASP A 304 0.25 7.65 -2.25
N LEU A 305 0.94 8.01 -1.17
CA LEU A 305 2.23 8.68 -1.24
C LEU A 305 3.37 7.75 -1.71
N ASP A 306 3.23 6.44 -1.56
CA ASP A 306 4.29 5.51 -1.99
C ASP A 306 4.23 5.23 -3.49
N THR A 307 3.04 5.18 -4.08
CA THR A 307 2.86 4.96 -5.52
C THR A 307 2.56 6.24 -6.31
N LYS A 308 2.50 7.39 -5.64
CA LYS A 308 2.14 8.71 -6.22
C LYS A 308 0.78 8.73 -6.93
N SER A 309 -0.11 7.79 -6.60
CA SER A 309 -1.35 7.57 -7.35
C SER A 309 -2.57 8.09 -6.62
N LYS A 310 -3.49 8.72 -7.35
CA LYS A 310 -4.83 9.08 -6.86
C LYS A 310 -5.67 7.81 -6.75
N LEU A 311 -6.04 7.42 -5.53
CA LEU A 311 -6.83 6.22 -5.27
C LEU A 311 -8.32 6.47 -5.40
N ARG A 312 -8.79 7.63 -4.91
CA ARG A 312 -10.23 7.93 -4.84
C ARG A 312 -10.51 9.42 -4.87
N VAL A 313 -11.70 9.76 -5.35
CA VAL A 313 -12.31 11.08 -5.24
C VAL A 313 -13.63 10.93 -4.48
N ILE A 314 -13.77 11.60 -3.34
CA ILE A 314 -14.93 11.56 -2.46
C ILE A 314 -15.68 12.89 -2.59
N LYS A 315 -16.99 12.84 -2.89
CA LYS A 315 -17.86 14.03 -2.83
C LYS A 315 -18.35 14.22 -1.40
N GLY A 316 -17.52 14.88 -0.58
CA GLY A 316 -17.76 15.08 0.84
C GLY A 316 -18.77 16.17 1.16
N HIS A 317 -18.91 17.19 0.31
CA HIS A 317 -19.79 18.34 0.56
C HIS A 317 -20.36 18.96 -0.74
N LYS A 318 -21.27 19.92 -0.60
CA LYS A 318 -21.77 20.77 -1.72
C LYS A 318 -20.84 21.95 -2.03
N GLY A 319 -20.17 22.48 -1.00
CA GLY A 319 -19.25 23.61 -1.10
C GLY A 319 -17.81 23.20 -0.81
N ASP A 320 -16.87 24.10 -1.09
CA ASP A 320 -15.42 23.91 -0.90
C ASP A 320 -15.09 23.31 0.46
N VAL A 321 -14.17 22.32 0.47
CA VAL A 321 -13.72 21.66 1.71
C VAL A 321 -12.66 22.53 2.37
N MET A 322 -13.10 23.35 3.32
CA MET A 322 -12.25 24.38 3.96
C MET A 322 -11.29 23.78 4.98
N THR A 323 -11.66 22.68 5.63
CA THR A 323 -10.88 22.08 6.71
C THR A 323 -11.02 20.56 6.72
N LEU A 324 -9.90 19.88 7.00
CA LEU A 324 -9.79 18.44 7.21
C LEU A 324 -9.04 18.18 8.51
N GLN A 325 -9.54 17.27 9.32
CA GLN A 325 -8.92 16.83 10.56
C GLN A 325 -8.93 15.31 10.65
N MET A 326 -7.78 14.72 10.95
CA MET A 326 -7.68 13.28 11.23
C MET A 326 -7.81 13.07 12.73
N GLY A 327 -8.80 12.27 13.16
CA GLY A 327 -9.05 12.05 14.58
C GLY A 327 -9.78 10.73 14.84
N TRP A 328 -9.26 9.94 15.78
CA TRP A 328 -9.89 8.69 16.25
C TRP A 328 -10.21 7.69 15.13
N GLY A 329 -9.40 7.68 14.06
CA GLY A 329 -9.61 6.81 12.90
C GLY A 329 -10.64 7.30 11.88
N TYR A 330 -11.16 8.51 12.04
CA TYR A 330 -12.08 9.15 11.12
C TYR A 330 -11.45 10.39 10.48
N LEU A 331 -11.91 10.68 9.26
CA LEU A 331 -11.67 11.96 8.61
C LEU A 331 -12.86 12.87 8.89
N LEU A 332 -12.62 13.96 9.61
CA LEU A 332 -13.59 15.01 9.89
C LEU A 332 -13.36 16.16 8.92
N SER A 333 -14.43 16.63 8.28
CA SER A 333 -14.35 17.67 7.26
C SER A 333 -15.38 18.77 7.52
N GLY A 334 -15.01 20.01 7.18
CA GLY A 334 -15.88 21.19 7.25
C GLY A 334 -15.92 21.91 5.90
N SER A 335 -17.10 22.40 5.53
CA SER A 335 -17.35 22.98 4.22
C SER A 335 -17.83 24.42 4.28
N ARG A 336 -17.54 25.15 3.19
CA ARG A 336 -18.10 26.47 2.89
C ARG A 336 -19.63 26.50 2.89
N SER A 337 -20.31 25.37 2.73
CA SER A 337 -21.77 25.27 2.83
C SER A 337 -22.30 25.28 4.27
N GLY A 338 -21.44 25.35 5.29
CA GLY A 338 -21.84 25.29 6.70
C GLY A 338 -22.02 23.88 7.26
N SER A 339 -21.79 22.85 6.43
CA SER A 339 -21.90 21.45 6.85
C SER A 339 -20.56 20.90 7.32
N ALA A 340 -20.62 20.00 8.30
CA ALA A 340 -19.52 19.13 8.70
C ALA A 340 -19.87 17.68 8.39
N SER A 341 -18.85 16.85 8.21
CA SER A 341 -19.03 15.43 7.91
C SER A 341 -17.96 14.57 8.58
N LYS A 342 -18.34 13.36 8.98
CA LYS A 342 -17.47 12.32 9.52
C LYS A 342 -17.39 11.19 8.51
N HIS A 343 -16.21 10.96 7.95
CA HIS A 343 -15.95 9.89 7.00
C HIS A 343 -15.09 8.80 7.64
N THR A 344 -15.36 7.54 7.29
CA THR A 344 -14.43 6.45 7.58
C THR A 344 -13.17 6.57 6.72
N THR A 345 -12.04 6.11 7.24
CA THR A 345 -10.72 6.21 6.59
C THR A 345 -10.28 4.88 5.99
N ALA A 346 -9.13 4.89 5.31
CA ALA A 346 -8.45 3.67 4.89
C ALA A 346 -8.13 2.74 6.07
N HIS A 347 -7.83 3.32 7.24
CA HIS A 347 -7.49 2.60 8.47
C HIS A 347 -8.67 2.38 9.41
N TYR A 348 -9.90 2.69 9.01
CA TYR A 348 -11.10 2.59 9.85
C TYR A 348 -11.23 1.24 10.58
N GLY A 349 -10.90 0.13 9.91
CA GLY A 349 -10.96 -1.22 10.49
C GLY A 349 -10.01 -1.47 11.66
N LYS A 350 -8.95 -0.65 11.84
CA LYS A 350 -8.05 -0.72 13.01
C LYS A 350 -8.73 -0.23 14.29
N TYR A 351 -9.75 0.62 14.16
CA TYR A 351 -10.41 1.33 15.26
C TYR A 351 -11.81 0.77 15.56
N GLN A 352 -12.13 -0.42 15.06
CA GLN A 352 -13.38 -1.12 15.32
C GLN A 352 -13.17 -2.39 16.15
N ASP A 353 -14.19 -2.74 16.92
CA ASP A 353 -14.28 -4.00 17.63
C ASP A 353 -14.20 -5.20 16.65
N LYS A 354 -13.65 -6.33 17.12
CA LYS A 354 -13.11 -7.45 16.31
C LYS A 354 -14.05 -8.05 15.24
N GLN A 355 -15.35 -7.75 15.27
CA GLN A 355 -16.35 -8.28 14.33
C GLN A 355 -16.69 -7.35 13.15
N ALA A 356 -16.51 -6.03 13.27
CA ALA A 356 -16.98 -5.06 12.28
C ALA A 356 -15.95 -4.73 11.18
N ALA A 357 -14.64 -4.95 11.44
CA ALA A 357 -13.56 -4.91 10.46
C ALA A 357 -13.74 -5.87 9.25
N SER A 358 -14.75 -6.75 9.30
CA SER A 358 -15.15 -7.65 8.22
C SER A 358 -15.93 -6.97 7.08
N ASN A 359 -16.53 -5.79 7.30
CA ASN A 359 -17.40 -5.13 6.31
C ASN A 359 -16.68 -3.99 5.56
N ILE A 360 -16.02 -4.34 4.45
CA ILE A 360 -15.31 -3.40 3.56
C ILE A 360 -16.23 -2.35 2.96
N SER A 361 -17.54 -2.63 2.87
CA SER A 361 -18.54 -1.67 2.42
C SER A 361 -18.59 -0.40 3.28
N GLN A 362 -17.99 -0.38 4.47
CA GLN A 362 -17.97 0.77 5.37
C GLN A 362 -16.77 1.72 5.17
N LYS A 363 -15.80 1.46 4.29
CA LYS A 363 -14.65 2.36 4.05
C LYS A 363 -15.05 3.59 3.20
N TYR A 364 -14.51 4.77 3.51
CA TYR A 364 -14.79 6.08 2.87
C TYR A 364 -16.25 6.53 2.85
N GLN A 365 -17.08 5.90 3.68
CA GLN A 365 -18.48 6.29 3.79
C GLN A 365 -18.59 7.52 4.68
N CYS A 366 -19.42 8.46 4.24
CA CYS A 366 -19.92 9.49 5.14
C CYS A 366 -20.81 8.80 6.19
N VAL A 367 -20.31 8.71 7.41
CA VAL A 367 -20.98 8.08 8.55
C VAL A 367 -22.05 9.01 9.11
N ALA A 368 -21.73 10.30 9.16
CA ALA A 368 -22.61 11.35 9.60
C ALA A 368 -22.30 12.64 8.85
N ARG A 369 -23.34 13.38 8.49
CA ARG A 369 -23.25 14.77 8.02
C ARG A 369 -24.26 15.58 8.79
N TRP A 370 -23.85 16.78 9.21
CA TRP A 370 -24.70 17.67 9.97
C TRP A 370 -24.42 19.12 9.60
N LYS A 371 -25.39 19.98 9.88
CA LYS A 371 -25.22 21.43 9.78
C LYS A 371 -24.45 21.89 11.02
N ALA A 372 -23.21 22.33 10.82
CA ALA A 372 -22.36 22.78 11.91
C ALA A 372 -22.54 24.28 12.18
N HIS A 373 -22.77 25.07 11.12
CA HIS A 373 -22.90 26.52 11.17
C HIS A 373 -24.06 26.98 10.26
N GLU A 374 -24.67 28.12 10.59
CA GLU A 374 -25.60 28.81 9.68
C GLU A 374 -24.83 29.51 8.56
N GLY A 375 -23.59 29.91 8.85
CA GLY A 375 -22.60 30.40 7.90
C GLY A 375 -21.70 29.30 7.33
N LYS A 376 -20.56 29.70 6.78
CA LYS A 376 -19.49 28.84 6.28
C LYS A 376 -18.68 28.28 7.45
N VAL A 377 -18.33 27.00 7.40
CA VAL A 377 -17.24 26.47 8.25
C VAL A 377 -15.92 26.89 7.64
N LEU A 378 -15.07 27.57 8.41
CA LEU A 378 -13.79 28.10 7.93
C LEU A 378 -12.59 27.42 8.57
N SER A 379 -12.74 26.93 9.81
CA SER A 379 -11.69 26.22 10.52
C SER A 379 -12.27 25.11 11.38
N SER A 380 -11.44 24.12 11.72
CA SER A 380 -11.79 23.13 12.71
C SER A 380 -10.56 22.58 13.43
N ALA A 381 -10.79 21.99 14.60
CA ALA A 381 -9.78 21.32 15.40
C ALA A 381 -10.37 20.10 16.13
N VAL A 382 -9.52 19.14 16.50
CA VAL A 382 -9.91 17.93 17.24
C VAL A 382 -9.13 17.81 18.53
N THR A 383 -9.76 17.32 19.60
CA THR A 383 -9.08 17.02 20.87
C THR A 383 -9.80 15.95 21.68
N THR A 384 -9.06 15.17 22.46
CA THR A 384 -9.63 14.34 23.52
C THR A 384 -9.43 15.04 24.86
N TYR A 385 -10.49 15.26 25.63
CA TYR A 385 -10.42 15.86 26.96
C TYR A 385 -11.40 15.16 27.91
N ASN A 386 -10.93 14.75 29.10
CA ASN A 386 -11.71 13.99 30.08
C ASN A 386 -12.44 12.76 29.47
N ASN A 387 -11.72 11.98 28.65
CA ASN A 387 -12.24 10.82 27.91
C ASN A 387 -13.41 11.12 26.95
N ARG A 388 -13.62 12.40 26.61
CA ARG A 388 -14.57 12.82 25.59
C ARG A 388 -13.82 13.35 24.39
N GLN A 389 -14.33 13.05 23.21
CA GLN A 389 -13.74 13.39 21.94
C GLN A 389 -14.50 14.58 21.35
N PHE A 390 -13.81 15.69 21.15
CA PHE A 390 -14.41 16.94 20.70
C PHE A 390 -13.91 17.33 19.31
N TYR A 391 -14.86 17.52 18.41
CA TYR A 391 -14.63 18.21 17.14
C TYR A 391 -15.15 19.63 17.27
N ILE A 392 -14.28 20.61 17.05
CA ILE A 392 -14.57 22.03 17.26
C ILE A 392 -14.54 22.70 15.89
N THR A 393 -15.58 23.46 15.56
CA THR A 393 -15.70 24.18 14.28
C THR A 393 -15.89 25.66 14.50
N GLY A 394 -15.29 26.48 13.64
CA GLY A 394 -15.40 27.93 13.65
C GLY A 394 -15.98 28.42 12.33
N GLY A 395 -16.88 29.41 12.41
CA GLY A 395 -17.61 29.90 11.26
C GLY A 395 -17.63 31.42 11.11
N ASN A 396 -18.15 31.88 9.96
CA ASN A 396 -18.38 33.29 9.70
C ASN A 396 -19.76 33.80 10.19
N ASP A 397 -20.44 32.99 10.99
CA ASP A 397 -21.60 33.34 11.80
C ASP A 397 -21.19 33.71 13.25
N ASP A 398 -19.91 34.01 13.43
CA ASP A 398 -19.27 34.48 14.67
C ASP A 398 -19.33 33.48 15.83
N ASP A 399 -19.59 32.21 15.50
CA ASP A 399 -19.76 31.10 16.44
C ASP A 399 -18.56 30.12 16.40
N VAL A 400 -18.29 29.50 17.55
CA VAL A 400 -17.46 28.30 17.69
C VAL A 400 -18.32 27.18 18.28
N ALA A 401 -18.60 26.16 17.47
CA ALA A 401 -19.43 25.03 17.85
C ALA A 401 -18.56 23.85 18.32
N ILE A 402 -18.93 23.23 19.45
CA ILE A 402 -18.21 22.11 20.06
C ILE A 402 -19.08 20.86 19.99
N TRP A 403 -18.64 19.89 19.21
CA TRP A 403 -19.37 18.65 18.93
C TRP A 403 -18.72 17.48 19.64
N HIS A 404 -19.52 16.68 20.35
CA HIS A 404 -19.06 15.41 20.91
C HIS A 404 -19.14 14.31 19.84
N ILE A 405 -17.97 13.75 19.47
CA ILE A 405 -17.90 12.67 18.49
C ILE A 405 -17.84 11.33 19.24
N ASP A 406 -18.92 10.55 19.15
CA ASP A 406 -18.92 9.19 19.68
C ASP A 406 -18.06 8.27 18.79
N CYS A 407 -16.93 7.81 19.33
CA CYS A 407 -16.13 6.72 18.80
C CYS A 407 -15.97 5.61 19.84
N SER A 408 -17.09 5.08 20.34
CA SER A 408 -17.19 3.95 21.28
C SER A 408 -16.37 2.69 20.96
N SER A 409 -15.79 2.57 19.76
CA SER A 409 -14.90 1.47 19.37
C SER A 409 -13.40 1.78 19.44
N TYR A 410 -13.00 2.99 19.83
CA TYR A 410 -11.60 3.37 19.98
C TYR A 410 -11.06 2.86 21.33
N GLU A 411 -10.47 1.67 21.33
CA GLU A 411 -9.56 1.25 22.39
C GLU A 411 -8.15 1.72 22.04
N GLU A 412 -7.60 2.60 22.87
CA GLU A 412 -6.20 3.01 22.79
C GLU A 412 -5.34 1.76 23.04
N GLN A 413 -4.84 1.15 21.96
CA GLN A 413 -3.97 -0.02 22.06
C GLN A 413 -2.67 0.41 22.73
N LYS A 414 -2.58 0.22 24.05
CA LYS A 414 -1.31 0.24 24.76
C LYS A 414 -0.46 -0.88 24.19
N GLU A 415 0.59 -0.52 23.47
CA GLU A 415 1.64 -1.45 23.07
C GLU A 415 2.26 -2.04 24.34
N VAL A 416 1.86 -3.26 24.66
CA VAL A 416 2.55 -4.06 25.66
C VAL A 416 3.79 -4.61 24.98
N GLU A 417 4.92 -3.96 25.21
CA GLU A 417 6.24 -4.47 24.85
C GLU A 417 6.58 -5.69 25.70
N GLU A 418 6.15 -6.87 25.25
CA GLU A 418 6.75 -8.13 25.67
C GLU A 418 7.76 -8.58 24.61
N ALA A 419 9.00 -8.80 25.05
CA ALA A 419 10.12 -9.23 24.24
C ALA A 419 9.94 -10.69 23.75
N ASN A 420 9.16 -10.87 22.69
CA ASN A 420 9.03 -12.11 21.94
C ASN A 420 9.43 -11.88 20.47
N ASP A 421 10.06 -12.89 19.86
CA ASP A 421 10.69 -12.94 18.52
C ASP A 421 10.10 -11.94 17.50
N VAL A 422 10.88 -10.89 17.20
CA VAL A 422 10.47 -9.75 16.35
C VAL A 422 9.94 -10.23 15.00
N MET A 423 10.52 -11.29 14.41
CA MET A 423 10.09 -11.84 13.13
C MET A 423 8.65 -12.35 13.17
N ILE A 424 8.27 -13.06 14.24
CA ILE A 424 6.92 -13.62 14.40
C ILE A 424 5.92 -12.48 14.63
N LYS A 425 6.28 -11.48 15.43
CA LYS A 425 5.44 -10.29 15.64
C LYS A 425 5.18 -9.57 14.31
N THR A 426 6.23 -9.28 13.56
CA THR A 426 6.13 -8.63 12.24
C THR A 426 5.35 -9.47 11.23
N LEU A 427 5.48 -10.81 11.27
CA LEU A 427 4.65 -11.69 10.44
C LEU A 427 3.17 -11.59 10.84
N GLY A 428 2.85 -11.51 12.13
CA GLY A 428 1.48 -11.31 12.61
C GLY A 428 0.87 -10.00 12.12
N GLU A 429 1.65 -8.92 12.16
CA GLU A 429 1.26 -7.63 11.57
C GLU A 429 1.06 -7.76 10.05
N PHE A 430 1.97 -8.44 9.35
CA PHE A 430 1.86 -8.62 7.90
C PHE A 430 0.64 -9.43 7.47
N VAL A 431 0.30 -10.49 8.22
CA VAL A 431 -0.88 -11.33 8.02
C VAL A 431 -2.17 -10.54 8.25
N SER A 432 -2.15 -9.52 9.13
CA SER A 432 -3.32 -8.69 9.41
C SER A 432 -3.79 -7.85 8.21
N TYR A 433 -2.89 -7.56 7.26
CA TYR A 433 -3.26 -6.93 5.99
C TYR A 433 -3.94 -7.95 5.08
N ARG A 434 -5.21 -7.70 4.76
CA ARG A 434 -6.04 -8.56 3.91
C ARG A 434 -5.71 -8.37 2.44
N THR A 435 -4.52 -8.79 2.04
CA THR A 435 -3.94 -8.59 0.70
C THR A 435 -4.58 -9.50 -0.36
N VAL A 436 -5.91 -9.45 -0.51
CA VAL A 436 -6.66 -10.36 -1.41
C VAL A 436 -6.77 -9.75 -2.82
N SER A 437 -5.82 -10.05 -3.70
CA SER A 437 -5.69 -9.46 -5.05
C SER A 437 -6.87 -9.73 -5.99
N SER A 438 -7.56 -10.86 -5.81
CA SER A 438 -8.69 -11.27 -6.66
C SER A 438 -9.96 -10.43 -6.46
N ARG A 439 -10.02 -9.65 -5.38
CA ARG A 439 -11.21 -8.91 -4.92
C ARG A 439 -10.90 -7.42 -4.84
N PRO A 440 -11.42 -6.58 -5.76
CA PRO A 440 -11.10 -5.15 -5.83
C PRO A 440 -11.34 -4.37 -4.53
N GLU A 441 -12.27 -4.83 -3.70
CA GLU A 441 -12.57 -4.21 -2.41
C GLU A 441 -11.38 -4.28 -1.42
N PHE A 442 -10.42 -5.17 -1.62
CA PHE A 442 -9.20 -5.29 -0.82
C PHE A 442 -7.98 -4.56 -1.42
N ALA A 443 -8.12 -3.85 -2.54
CA ALA A 443 -7.00 -3.19 -3.22
C ALA A 443 -6.18 -2.26 -2.31
N GLU A 444 -6.83 -1.56 -1.39
CA GLU A 444 -6.14 -0.71 -0.41
C GLU A 444 -5.40 -1.51 0.66
N ASP A 445 -5.96 -2.64 1.12
CA ASP A 445 -5.26 -3.50 2.07
C ASP A 445 -4.06 -4.18 1.40
N CYS A 446 -4.14 -4.49 0.10
CA CYS A 446 -2.99 -4.88 -0.72
C CYS A 446 -1.90 -3.80 -0.73
N ARG A 447 -2.27 -2.53 -1.02
CA ARG A 447 -1.33 -1.40 -1.00
C ARG A 447 -0.70 -1.19 0.37
N ARG A 448 -1.50 -1.24 1.44
CA ARG A 448 -1.00 -1.16 2.82
C ARG A 448 -0.03 -2.28 3.15
N GLY A 449 -0.34 -3.51 2.73
CA GLY A 449 0.57 -4.65 2.88
C GLY A 449 1.90 -4.42 2.15
N ALA A 450 1.85 -3.85 0.95
CA ALA A 450 3.03 -3.51 0.16
C ALA A 450 3.85 -2.37 0.80
N THR A 451 3.21 -1.29 1.24
CA THR A 451 3.84 -0.17 1.97
C THR A 451 4.47 -0.64 3.28
N PHE A 452 3.76 -1.47 4.05
CA PHE A 452 4.29 -2.06 5.28
C PHE A 452 5.55 -2.87 4.98
N LEU A 453 5.50 -3.73 3.96
CA LEU A 453 6.63 -4.54 3.55
C LEU A 453 7.81 -3.68 3.08
N GLY A 454 7.56 -2.66 2.26
CA GLY A 454 8.58 -1.70 1.81
C GLY A 454 9.22 -0.93 2.98
N SER A 455 8.40 -0.42 3.90
CA SER A 455 8.88 0.27 5.11
C SER A 455 9.71 -0.65 6.01
N LEU A 456 9.33 -1.93 6.10
CA LEU A 456 10.06 -2.93 6.85
C LEU A 456 11.41 -3.25 6.19
N PHE A 457 11.45 -3.45 4.86
CA PHE A 457 12.70 -3.62 4.13
C PHE A 457 13.65 -2.45 4.35
N LYS A 458 13.14 -1.21 4.28
CA LYS A 458 13.94 0.01 4.50
C LYS A 458 14.51 0.07 5.92
N ARG A 459 13.66 -0.14 6.94
CA ARG A 459 14.06 -0.15 8.35
C ARG A 459 15.15 -1.18 8.65
N LEU A 460 15.14 -2.31 7.94
CA LEU A 460 16.13 -3.38 8.11
C LEU A 460 17.38 -3.21 7.23
N GLY A 461 17.54 -2.08 6.54
CA GLY A 461 18.76 -1.70 5.81
C GLY A 461 18.71 -1.90 4.29
N GLY A 462 17.53 -2.13 3.72
CA GLY A 462 17.34 -2.26 2.27
C GLY A 462 17.06 -0.92 1.59
N HIS A 463 17.55 -0.73 0.36
CA HIS A 463 17.10 0.34 -0.53
C HIS A 463 15.80 -0.10 -1.23
N VAL A 464 14.71 0.66 -1.11
CA VAL A 464 13.36 0.23 -1.52
C VAL A 464 12.79 1.12 -2.59
N GLU A 465 12.15 0.51 -3.59
CA GLU A 465 11.41 1.15 -4.66
C GLU A 465 10.05 0.45 -4.84
N MET A 466 8.97 1.23 -4.93
CA MET A 466 7.61 0.73 -5.16
C MET A 466 7.28 0.80 -6.64
N LEU A 467 7.44 -0.33 -7.35
CA LEU A 467 7.30 -0.37 -8.80
C LEU A 467 5.83 -0.52 -9.21
N SER A 468 5.35 0.41 -10.01
CA SER A 468 4.01 0.38 -10.61
C SER A 468 4.06 0.85 -12.06
N THR A 469 2.95 0.68 -12.80
CA THR A 469 2.78 1.33 -14.10
C THR A 469 1.65 2.35 -14.03
N GLU A 470 1.85 3.53 -14.64
CA GLU A 470 0.91 4.66 -14.63
C GLU A 470 -0.50 4.30 -15.14
N SER A 471 -0.63 3.20 -15.89
CA SER A 471 -1.86 2.71 -16.49
C SER A 471 -2.47 1.48 -15.79
N SER A 472 -1.85 0.95 -14.74
CA SER A 472 -2.27 -0.30 -14.12
C SER A 472 -3.05 -0.10 -12.82
N PRO A 473 -4.27 -0.65 -12.71
CA PRO A 473 -5.00 -0.70 -11.44
C PRO A 473 -4.46 -1.76 -10.47
N HIS A 474 -3.39 -2.49 -10.82
CA HIS A 474 -2.88 -3.63 -10.08
C HIS A 474 -1.97 -3.22 -8.91
N ASN A 475 -1.74 -4.17 -8.00
CA ASN A 475 -0.93 -3.93 -6.82
C ASN A 475 0.57 -3.72 -7.18
N PRO A 476 1.29 -2.84 -6.46
CA PRO A 476 2.69 -2.54 -6.78
C PRO A 476 3.63 -3.71 -6.50
N VAL A 477 4.76 -3.78 -7.20
CA VAL A 477 5.85 -4.72 -6.91
C VAL A 477 6.84 -4.03 -5.98
N VAL A 478 7.14 -4.65 -4.83
CA VAL A 478 8.13 -4.13 -3.88
C VAL A 478 9.51 -4.62 -4.33
N LEU A 479 10.35 -3.69 -4.78
CA LEU A 479 11.76 -3.93 -5.07
C LEU A 479 12.58 -3.48 -3.86
N ALA A 480 13.35 -4.37 -3.25
CA ALA A 480 14.30 -4.01 -2.19
C ALA A 480 15.70 -4.56 -2.49
N LYS A 481 16.75 -3.78 -2.20
CA LYS A 481 18.14 -4.16 -2.46
C LYS A 481 18.99 -4.04 -1.20
N PHE A 482 19.71 -5.11 -0.87
CA PHE A 482 20.68 -5.14 0.21
C PHE A 482 22.08 -5.30 -0.38
N ALA A 483 22.95 -4.35 -0.11
CA ALA A 483 24.32 -4.39 -0.62
C ALA A 483 25.21 -5.26 0.28
N GLY A 484 25.97 -6.16 -0.34
CA GLY A 484 27.04 -6.90 0.32
C GLY A 484 28.15 -5.96 0.82
N THR A 485 28.95 -6.42 1.78
CA THR A 485 30.04 -5.62 2.37
C THR A 485 31.41 -6.29 2.33
N LEU A 486 31.48 -7.60 2.07
CA LEU A 486 32.76 -8.34 2.12
C LEU A 486 33.56 -8.27 0.83
N GLU A 487 32.91 -8.27 -0.33
CA GLU A 487 33.58 -8.21 -1.64
C GLU A 487 33.50 -6.81 -2.25
N PRO A 488 34.44 -6.41 -3.14
CA PRO A 488 34.28 -5.22 -3.97
C PRO A 488 33.02 -5.29 -4.84
N ALA A 489 32.35 -4.15 -5.08
CA ALA A 489 31.06 -4.11 -5.77
C ALA A 489 31.09 -4.80 -7.15
N GLU A 490 32.21 -4.75 -7.86
CA GLU A 490 32.38 -5.35 -9.20
C GLU A 490 32.46 -6.89 -9.18
N LYS A 491 32.69 -7.51 -8.02
CA LYS A 491 32.80 -8.96 -7.85
C LYS A 491 31.60 -9.58 -7.13
N ARG A 492 30.71 -8.75 -6.60
CA ARG A 492 29.51 -9.22 -5.90
C ARG A 492 28.56 -9.85 -6.89
N LYS A 493 28.12 -11.05 -6.57
CA LYS A 493 26.99 -11.66 -7.26
C LYS A 493 25.70 -11.02 -6.79
N LYS A 494 24.66 -11.12 -7.61
CA LYS A 494 23.32 -10.60 -7.34
C LYS A 494 22.33 -11.75 -7.27
N ILE A 495 21.80 -12.00 -6.08
CA ILE A 495 20.83 -13.08 -5.83
C ILE A 495 19.45 -12.45 -5.72
N LEU A 496 18.56 -12.79 -6.66
CA LEU A 496 17.18 -12.34 -6.64
C LEU A 496 16.32 -13.30 -5.83
N PHE A 497 15.68 -12.81 -4.78
CA PHE A 497 14.61 -13.51 -4.07
C PHE A 497 13.26 -13.05 -4.60
N TYR A 498 12.45 -13.98 -5.11
CA TYR A 498 11.07 -13.72 -5.52
C TYR A 498 10.09 -14.29 -4.50
N GLY A 499 9.00 -13.55 -4.27
CA GLY A 499 7.83 -13.97 -3.51
C GLY A 499 6.61 -13.12 -3.86
N HIS A 500 5.49 -13.37 -3.19
CA HIS A 500 4.28 -12.56 -3.34
C HIS A 500 3.60 -12.28 -2.00
N TYR A 501 3.03 -11.09 -1.86
CA TYR A 501 2.34 -10.67 -0.64
C TYR A 501 0.83 -10.81 -0.71
N ASP A 502 0.25 -11.02 -1.89
CA ASP A 502 -1.17 -11.26 -2.04
C ASP A 502 -1.54 -12.70 -1.68
N VAL A 503 -2.80 -12.87 -1.26
CA VAL A 503 -3.31 -14.13 -0.69
C VAL A 503 -4.70 -14.45 -1.26
N VAL A 504 -5.07 -15.72 -1.26
CA VAL A 504 -6.44 -16.12 -1.64
C VAL A 504 -7.48 -15.63 -0.61
N PRO A 505 -8.75 -15.42 -1.01
CA PRO A 505 -9.81 -15.00 -0.09
C PRO A 505 -10.01 -15.96 1.09
N ALA A 506 -10.31 -15.40 2.27
CA ALA A 506 -10.75 -16.16 3.45
C ALA A 506 -11.83 -15.37 4.21
N ASP A 507 -12.83 -16.04 4.78
CA ASP A 507 -13.94 -15.40 5.50
C ASP A 507 -14.49 -16.33 6.60
N SER A 508 -14.38 -15.93 7.87
CA SER A 508 -14.82 -16.70 9.03
C SER A 508 -16.31 -17.07 9.05
N LYS A 509 -17.18 -16.35 8.33
CA LYS A 509 -18.64 -16.62 8.34
C LYS A 509 -19.05 -17.75 7.40
N LYS A 510 -18.28 -17.99 6.34
CA LYS A 510 -18.62 -18.98 5.28
C LYS A 510 -17.68 -20.18 5.26
N SER A 511 -16.54 -20.09 5.92
CA SER A 511 -15.46 -21.07 5.88
C SER A 511 -15.33 -21.86 7.19
N LYS A 512 -14.57 -22.96 7.17
CA LYS A 512 -14.32 -23.84 8.33
C LYS A 512 -13.12 -23.39 9.16
N TRP A 513 -12.83 -22.10 9.19
CA TRP A 513 -11.71 -21.58 9.97
C TRP A 513 -11.99 -21.66 11.48
N GLU A 514 -11.05 -22.21 12.23
CA GLU A 514 -11.10 -22.31 13.70
C GLU A 514 -10.74 -20.98 14.38
N THR A 515 -9.96 -20.13 13.68
CA THR A 515 -9.51 -18.82 14.13
C THR A 515 -9.79 -17.78 13.04
N ASP A 516 -9.77 -16.48 13.37
CA ASP A 516 -9.85 -15.47 12.32
C ASP A 516 -8.65 -15.62 11.35
N PRO A 517 -8.87 -15.79 10.03
CA PRO A 517 -7.79 -16.00 9.07
C PRO A 517 -6.79 -14.85 9.01
N PHE A 518 -7.18 -13.63 9.35
CA PHE A 518 -6.30 -12.46 9.31
C PHE A 518 -5.84 -12.02 10.70
N GLN A 519 -6.03 -12.86 11.72
CA GLN A 519 -5.42 -12.69 13.03
C GLN A 519 -4.53 -13.89 13.32
N MET A 520 -3.22 -13.73 13.09
CA MET A 520 -2.29 -14.84 13.25
C MET A 520 -2.31 -15.38 14.69
N LYS A 521 -2.44 -16.70 14.84
CA LYS A 521 -2.49 -17.36 16.16
C LYS A 521 -1.54 -18.55 16.22
N GLY A 522 -0.71 -18.58 17.28
CA GLY A 522 0.13 -19.74 17.59
C GLY A 522 -0.66 -20.84 18.29
N ILE A 523 -0.66 -22.06 17.75
CA ILE A 523 -1.29 -23.24 18.34
C ILE A 523 -0.39 -24.46 18.11
N ASN A 524 0.02 -25.14 19.18
CA ASN A 524 0.76 -26.41 19.13
C ASN A 524 2.01 -26.41 18.23
N GLY A 525 2.77 -25.30 18.21
CA GLY A 525 3.98 -25.16 17.38
C GLY A 525 3.73 -24.76 15.92
N TYR A 526 2.49 -24.43 15.58
CA TYR A 526 2.08 -23.90 14.28
C TYR A 526 1.56 -22.48 14.42
N LEU A 527 1.77 -21.67 13.39
CA LEU A 527 1.17 -20.35 13.21
C LEU A 527 0.02 -20.49 12.23
N TYR A 528 -1.21 -20.23 12.69
CA TYR A 528 -2.42 -20.26 11.86
C TYR A 528 -2.72 -18.85 11.35
N GLY A 529 -3.05 -18.74 10.07
CA GLY A 529 -3.42 -17.47 9.43
C GLY A 529 -3.32 -17.57 7.90
N ARG A 530 -4.15 -16.84 7.17
CA ARG A 530 -4.10 -16.78 5.71
C ARG A 530 -2.80 -16.11 5.25
N GLY A 531 -2.07 -16.82 4.41
CA GLY A 531 -0.80 -16.42 3.82
C GLY A 531 0.43 -16.67 4.67
N VAL A 532 0.31 -17.30 5.84
CA VAL A 532 1.46 -17.65 6.68
C VAL A 532 2.41 -18.61 5.97
N SER A 533 1.90 -19.60 5.23
CA SER A 533 2.70 -20.48 4.38
C SER A 533 2.82 -19.96 2.95
N ASP A 534 1.81 -19.22 2.47
CA ASP A 534 1.65 -18.83 1.06
C ASP A 534 1.32 -17.32 0.89
N ASN A 535 2.27 -16.41 0.86
CA ASN A 535 3.73 -16.59 0.88
C ASN A 535 4.43 -15.62 1.86
N LYS A 536 3.68 -15.08 2.84
CA LYS A 536 4.17 -14.05 3.78
C LYS A 536 5.23 -14.57 4.75
N GLY A 537 5.08 -15.79 5.25
CA GLY A 537 6.08 -16.40 6.15
C GLY A 537 7.44 -16.60 5.47
N PRO A 538 7.51 -17.23 4.29
CA PRO A 538 8.76 -17.35 3.53
C PRO A 538 9.44 -16.01 3.20
N ILE A 539 8.66 -14.97 2.85
CA ILE A 539 9.20 -13.60 2.67
C ILE A 539 9.88 -13.11 3.96
N MET A 540 9.22 -13.27 5.11
CA MET A 540 9.78 -12.86 6.40
C MET A 540 11.05 -13.66 6.73
N ALA A 541 11.07 -14.97 6.47
CA ALA A 541 12.26 -15.79 6.68
C ALA A 541 13.46 -15.28 5.86
N ALA A 542 13.24 -14.93 4.59
CA ALA A 542 14.30 -14.40 3.72
C ALA A 542 14.77 -13.00 4.15
N LEU A 543 13.85 -12.11 4.50
CA LEU A 543 14.17 -10.76 4.97
C LEU A 543 15.00 -10.77 6.27
N TYR A 544 14.57 -11.55 7.26
CA TYR A 544 15.33 -11.65 8.50
C TYR A 544 16.66 -12.40 8.31
N ALA A 545 16.75 -13.33 7.36
CA ALA A 545 18.02 -13.97 7.00
C ALA A 545 19.05 -12.98 6.44
N VAL A 546 18.67 -12.11 5.50
CA VAL A 546 19.58 -11.08 4.97
C VAL A 546 19.94 -10.05 6.04
N THR A 547 18.98 -9.71 6.90
CA THR A 547 19.19 -8.76 8.00
C THR A 547 20.21 -9.28 9.01
N ASP A 548 20.13 -10.55 9.38
CA ASP A 548 21.09 -11.19 10.29
C ASP A 548 22.51 -11.13 9.73
N LEU A 549 22.66 -11.40 8.43
CA LEU A 549 23.95 -11.32 7.74
C LEU A 549 24.47 -9.89 7.67
N LEU A 550 23.61 -8.92 7.41
CA LEU A 550 23.98 -7.51 7.37
C LEU A 550 24.45 -7.01 8.75
N GLN A 551 23.69 -7.31 9.80
CA GLN A 551 24.04 -6.97 11.18
C GLN A 551 25.33 -7.66 11.64
N ALA A 552 25.51 -8.92 11.25
CA ALA A 552 26.74 -9.67 11.52
C ALA A 552 27.93 -9.26 10.63
N LYS A 553 27.73 -8.34 9.66
CA LYS A 553 28.71 -7.95 8.64
C LYS A 553 29.28 -9.15 7.87
N LYS A 554 28.41 -10.12 7.55
CA LYS A 554 28.73 -11.37 6.84
C LYS A 554 28.09 -11.46 5.46
N LEU A 555 27.35 -10.45 5.03
CA LEU A 555 26.74 -10.43 3.70
C LEU A 555 27.81 -10.15 2.64
N ALA A 556 28.14 -11.16 1.82
CA ALA A 556 29.16 -11.03 0.78
C ALA A 556 28.61 -10.42 -0.52
N ASN A 557 27.42 -10.86 -0.91
CA ASN A 557 26.81 -10.59 -2.21
C ASN A 557 25.54 -9.75 -2.06
N ASP A 558 25.10 -9.15 -3.16
CA ASP A 558 23.92 -8.29 -3.18
C ASP A 558 22.65 -9.14 -3.25
N ILE A 559 21.67 -8.82 -2.41
CA ILE A 559 20.38 -9.51 -2.38
C ILE A 559 19.30 -8.57 -2.90
N ILE A 560 18.56 -9.01 -3.91
CA ILE A 560 17.48 -8.26 -4.55
C ILE A 560 16.17 -8.97 -4.23
N PHE A 561 15.28 -8.32 -3.50
CA PHE A 561 13.92 -8.80 -3.30
C PHE A 561 13.01 -8.22 -4.37
N LEU A 562 12.24 -9.08 -5.03
CA LEU A 562 11.23 -8.70 -6.01
C LEU A 562 9.91 -9.36 -5.60
N ILE A 563 9.09 -8.63 -4.85
CA ILE A 563 7.87 -9.16 -4.23
C ILE A 563 6.62 -8.58 -4.91
N GLU A 564 5.82 -9.42 -5.56
CA GLU A 564 4.59 -8.98 -6.25
C GLU A 564 3.32 -9.10 -5.39
N GLY A 565 2.22 -8.50 -5.86
CA GLY A 565 0.92 -8.52 -5.18
C GLY A 565 -0.22 -9.03 -6.05
N GLU A 566 0.08 -9.84 -7.06
CA GLU A 566 -0.92 -10.33 -8.01
C GLU A 566 -0.75 -11.83 -8.35
N GLU A 567 0.10 -12.59 -7.66
CA GLU A 567 0.40 -14.00 -8.00
C GLU A 567 -0.89 -14.86 -7.98
N GLU A 568 -1.70 -14.70 -6.93
CA GLU A 568 -2.97 -15.38 -6.73
C GLU A 568 -4.07 -14.89 -7.70
N SER A 569 -3.74 -13.84 -8.45
CA SER A 569 -4.53 -13.28 -9.55
C SER A 569 -3.79 -13.38 -10.88
N ALA A 570 -2.92 -14.39 -11.04
CA ALA A 570 -2.19 -14.72 -12.27
C ALA A 570 -1.06 -13.74 -12.66
N SER A 571 -0.42 -13.10 -11.68
CA SER A 571 0.69 -12.15 -11.83
C SER A 571 0.40 -11.03 -12.86
N ARG A 572 -0.81 -10.47 -12.84
CA ARG A 572 -1.24 -9.43 -13.79
C ARG A 572 -0.34 -8.19 -13.70
N GLY A 573 0.21 -7.77 -14.84
CA GLY A 573 1.07 -6.59 -14.91
C GLY A 573 2.51 -6.81 -14.43
N PHE A 574 2.82 -7.95 -13.79
CA PHE A 574 4.15 -8.22 -13.25
C PHE A 574 5.22 -8.22 -14.34
N ARG A 575 4.96 -8.90 -15.46
CA ARG A 575 5.91 -9.01 -16.58
C ARG A 575 6.24 -7.65 -17.18
N GLU A 576 5.23 -6.80 -17.34
CA GLU A 576 5.36 -5.44 -17.85
C GLU A 576 6.16 -4.55 -16.88
N ILE A 577 5.88 -4.64 -15.58
CA ILE A 577 6.60 -3.90 -14.53
C ILE A 577 8.08 -4.29 -14.52
N VAL A 578 8.39 -5.59 -14.53
CA VAL A 578 9.78 -6.08 -14.51
C VAL A 578 10.54 -5.63 -15.75
N ARG A 579 9.94 -5.73 -16.93
CA ARG A 579 10.58 -5.28 -18.19
C ARG A 579 10.81 -3.77 -18.21
N LYS A 580 9.84 -2.97 -17.77
CA LYS A 580 9.97 -1.50 -17.71
C LYS A 580 11.08 -1.07 -16.75
N ASN A 581 11.25 -1.80 -15.64
CA ASN A 581 12.20 -1.46 -14.59
C ASN A 581 13.45 -2.36 -14.60
N LYS A 582 13.76 -3.00 -15.73
CA LYS A 582 14.86 -3.97 -15.83
C LYS A 582 16.22 -3.34 -15.48
N ASP A 583 16.45 -2.12 -15.96
CA ASP A 583 17.67 -1.36 -15.67
C ASP A 583 17.78 -1.02 -14.18
N LEU A 584 16.64 -0.71 -13.54
CA LEU A 584 16.57 -0.42 -12.11
C LEU A 584 16.77 -1.69 -11.28
N ILE A 585 16.27 -2.86 -11.71
CA ILE A 585 16.52 -4.15 -11.04
C ILE A 585 18.00 -4.51 -11.18
N GLY A 586 18.56 -4.36 -12.38
CA GLY A 586 19.94 -4.69 -12.73
C GLY A 586 20.13 -6.17 -13.06
N ASP A 587 21.38 -6.55 -13.33
CA ASP A 587 21.73 -7.95 -13.62
C ASP A 587 21.45 -8.88 -12.43
N VAL A 588 21.23 -10.17 -12.69
CA VAL A 588 20.95 -11.19 -11.69
C VAL A 588 21.77 -12.43 -12.02
N ASP A 589 22.48 -12.99 -11.04
CA ASP A 589 23.28 -14.21 -11.21
C ASP A 589 22.51 -15.47 -10.80
N TYR A 590 21.63 -15.36 -9.81
CA TYR A 590 20.83 -16.47 -9.30
C TYR A 590 19.44 -16.01 -8.88
N ILE A 591 18.44 -16.87 -9.07
CA ILE A 591 17.06 -16.63 -8.63
C ILE A 591 16.68 -17.67 -7.57
N LEU A 592 16.30 -17.22 -6.38
CA LEU A 592 15.74 -18.05 -5.33
C LEU A 592 14.25 -17.78 -5.20
N ILE A 593 13.46 -18.85 -5.16
CA ILE A 593 12.03 -18.80 -4.87
C ILE A 593 11.76 -19.68 -3.66
N ALA A 594 10.95 -19.19 -2.73
CA ALA A 594 10.58 -19.92 -1.53
C ALA A 594 9.06 -19.99 -1.41
N ASN A 595 8.40 -20.76 -2.28
CA ASN A 595 6.94 -20.84 -2.32
C ASN A 595 6.42 -22.24 -2.71
N SER A 596 6.47 -23.19 -1.79
CA SER A 596 5.98 -24.56 -2.01
C SER A 596 6.01 -25.36 -0.72
N TYR A 597 5.60 -26.63 -0.82
CA TYR A 597 5.40 -27.52 0.30
C TYR A 597 6.23 -28.79 0.16
N TRP A 598 6.63 -29.38 1.28
CA TRP A 598 7.17 -30.74 1.26
C TRP A 598 6.09 -31.74 0.84
N LEU A 599 6.56 -32.90 0.37
CA LEU A 599 5.69 -34.00 -0.04
C LEU A 599 4.96 -34.64 1.15
N ASP A 600 5.57 -34.58 2.33
CA ASP A 600 5.05 -35.04 3.61
C ASP A 600 5.40 -34.02 4.73
N ASP A 601 5.23 -34.41 5.99
CA ASP A 601 5.48 -33.53 7.15
C ASP A 601 6.82 -33.80 7.86
N GLU A 602 7.67 -34.68 7.33
CA GLU A 602 8.88 -35.18 8.02
C GLU A 602 10.16 -34.98 7.21
N VAL A 603 10.12 -35.15 5.89
CA VAL A 603 11.30 -35.19 5.02
C VAL A 603 11.42 -33.90 4.20
N PRO A 604 12.48 -33.11 4.41
CA PRO A 604 12.72 -31.91 3.61
C PRO A 604 12.87 -32.22 2.12
N CYS A 605 12.30 -31.35 1.30
CA CYS A 605 12.31 -31.47 -0.16
C CYS A 605 12.97 -30.26 -0.83
N LEU A 606 13.38 -30.42 -2.08
CA LEU A 606 13.74 -29.34 -3.01
C LEU A 606 12.92 -29.48 -4.28
N THR A 607 12.27 -28.41 -4.70
CA THR A 607 11.45 -28.43 -5.92
C THR A 607 12.33 -28.06 -7.12
N TYR A 608 12.35 -28.90 -8.15
CA TYR A 608 13.11 -28.66 -9.38
C TYR A 608 12.24 -28.62 -10.63
N GLY A 609 10.93 -28.74 -10.50
CA GLY A 609 10.04 -28.55 -11.65
C GLY A 609 8.60 -28.30 -11.25
N LEU A 610 7.94 -27.46 -12.04
CA LEU A 610 6.54 -27.08 -11.89
C LEU A 610 5.82 -27.30 -13.22
N ARG A 611 4.53 -27.65 -13.14
CA ARG A 611 3.71 -27.71 -14.35
C ARG A 611 3.30 -26.31 -14.79
N GLY A 612 3.17 -26.13 -16.09
CA GLY A 612 2.47 -24.99 -16.65
C GLY A 612 0.97 -25.18 -16.55
N VAL A 613 0.22 -24.10 -16.77
CA VAL A 613 -1.23 -24.15 -16.89
C VAL A 613 -1.68 -23.25 -18.02
N LEU A 614 -2.69 -23.69 -18.77
CA LEU A 614 -3.43 -22.88 -19.72
C LEU A 614 -4.91 -23.04 -19.41
N HIS A 615 -5.54 -21.96 -18.97
CA HIS A 615 -6.99 -21.87 -18.85
C HIS A 615 -7.56 -21.18 -20.09
N ALA A 616 -8.55 -21.79 -20.70
CA ALA A 616 -9.25 -21.23 -21.85
C ALA A 616 -10.75 -21.48 -21.76
N THR A 617 -11.51 -20.57 -22.37
CA THR A 617 -12.95 -20.68 -22.56
C THR A 617 -13.25 -20.84 -24.04
N VAL A 618 -13.86 -21.96 -24.40
CA VAL A 618 -14.30 -22.25 -25.78
C VAL A 618 -15.77 -21.88 -25.89
N CYS A 619 -16.11 -20.99 -26.80
CA CYS A 619 -17.47 -20.49 -27.04
C CYS A 619 -17.95 -20.89 -28.44
N VAL A 620 -19.23 -21.25 -28.54
CA VAL A 620 -19.95 -21.38 -29.79
C VAL A 620 -21.17 -20.47 -29.73
N ASP A 621 -21.30 -19.60 -30.72
CA ASP A 621 -22.33 -18.57 -30.80
C ASP A 621 -23.18 -18.74 -32.07
N SER A 622 -24.50 -18.66 -31.93
CA SER A 622 -25.44 -18.63 -33.04
C SER A 622 -25.78 -17.20 -33.45
N HIS A 623 -26.20 -17.04 -34.70
CA HIS A 623 -26.81 -15.80 -35.21
C HIS A 623 -28.29 -15.66 -34.83
N LEU A 624 -28.91 -16.76 -34.33
CA LEU A 624 -30.29 -16.80 -33.90
C LEU A 624 -30.38 -16.58 -32.38
N PRO A 625 -31.47 -15.97 -31.86
CA PRO A 625 -31.70 -15.88 -30.42
C PRO A 625 -32.06 -17.24 -29.83
N ASP A 626 -32.13 -17.32 -28.50
CA ASP A 626 -32.62 -18.49 -27.77
C ASP A 626 -34.01 -18.92 -28.28
N GLN A 627 -34.19 -20.21 -28.61
CA GLN A 627 -35.42 -20.74 -29.22
C GLN A 627 -36.05 -21.87 -28.40
N HIS A 628 -37.35 -22.11 -28.54
CA HIS A 628 -38.02 -23.17 -27.79
C HIS A 628 -37.77 -24.53 -28.46
N SER A 629 -37.06 -25.45 -27.79
CA SER A 629 -36.58 -26.68 -28.45
C SER A 629 -37.69 -27.61 -28.95
N GLY A 630 -38.88 -27.57 -28.35
CA GLY A 630 -40.04 -28.34 -28.85
C GLY A 630 -40.77 -27.73 -30.05
N VAL A 631 -40.59 -26.43 -30.32
CA VAL A 631 -41.30 -25.71 -31.40
C VAL A 631 -40.36 -25.44 -32.56
N ASP A 632 -39.16 -24.95 -32.23
CA ASP A 632 -38.15 -24.50 -33.19
C ASP A 632 -37.00 -25.50 -33.36
N GLY A 633 -36.90 -26.52 -32.49
CA GLY A 633 -35.89 -27.56 -32.60
C GLY A 633 -36.08 -28.38 -33.88
N SER A 634 -35.05 -28.41 -34.71
CA SER A 634 -35.08 -29.06 -36.02
C SER A 634 -33.68 -29.50 -36.41
N TYR A 635 -33.59 -30.62 -37.15
CA TYR A 635 -32.32 -31.11 -37.72
C TYR A 635 -31.67 -30.12 -38.70
N MET A 636 -32.42 -29.10 -39.16
CA MET A 636 -31.94 -28.05 -40.05
C MET A 636 -31.22 -26.91 -39.31
N ASN A 637 -31.33 -26.83 -37.98
CA ASN A 637 -30.74 -25.79 -37.16
C ASN A 637 -29.44 -26.31 -36.52
N ASN A 638 -28.38 -25.51 -36.56
CA ASN A 638 -27.15 -25.81 -35.83
C ASN A 638 -27.29 -25.33 -34.39
N GLU A 639 -27.25 -26.24 -33.43
CA GLU A 639 -27.41 -25.92 -32.01
C GLU A 639 -26.04 -25.69 -31.35
N PRO A 640 -25.76 -24.49 -30.81
CA PRO A 640 -24.46 -24.17 -30.20
C PRO A 640 -23.97 -25.17 -29.15
N LEU A 641 -24.85 -25.65 -28.27
CA LEU A 641 -24.48 -26.64 -27.25
C LEU A 641 -24.09 -27.98 -27.87
N SER A 642 -24.79 -28.42 -28.91
CA SER A 642 -24.48 -29.66 -29.62
C SER A 642 -23.12 -29.55 -30.33
N ASP A 643 -22.92 -28.44 -31.07
CA ASP A 643 -21.67 -28.17 -31.78
C ASP A 643 -20.48 -28.08 -30.81
N LEU A 644 -20.63 -27.34 -29.71
CA LEU A 644 -19.60 -27.23 -28.67
C LEU A 644 -19.28 -28.60 -28.06
N THR A 645 -20.30 -29.40 -27.73
CA THR A 645 -20.13 -30.73 -27.15
C THR A 645 -19.41 -31.66 -28.12
N TYR A 646 -19.76 -31.62 -29.41
CA TYR A 646 -19.08 -32.37 -30.45
C TYR A 646 -17.61 -31.96 -30.55
N THR A 647 -17.33 -30.68 -30.71
CA THR A 647 -15.96 -30.16 -30.86
C THR A 647 -15.09 -30.48 -29.65
N LEU A 648 -15.60 -30.34 -28.43
CA LEU A 648 -14.86 -30.70 -27.21
C LEU A 648 -14.70 -32.21 -27.03
N SER A 649 -15.62 -33.03 -27.54
CA SER A 649 -15.49 -34.49 -27.50
C SER A 649 -14.25 -34.99 -28.25
N LYS A 650 -13.76 -34.22 -29.23
CA LYS A 650 -12.57 -34.53 -30.02
C LYS A 650 -11.26 -34.31 -29.27
N LEU A 651 -11.27 -33.52 -28.19
CA LEU A 651 -10.04 -33.23 -27.43
C LEU A 651 -9.46 -34.46 -26.72
N LYS A 652 -10.27 -35.49 -26.44
CA LYS A 652 -9.85 -36.68 -25.70
C LYS A 652 -10.21 -37.98 -26.41
N GLY A 653 -9.25 -38.88 -26.51
CA GLY A 653 -9.40 -40.23 -27.03
C GLY A 653 -9.51 -41.30 -25.95
N SER A 654 -9.26 -42.56 -26.34
CA SER A 654 -9.23 -43.69 -25.42
C SER A 654 -8.22 -43.47 -24.28
N GLY A 655 -8.59 -43.87 -23.06
CA GLY A 655 -7.74 -43.69 -21.88
C GLY A 655 -7.49 -42.23 -21.48
N ASN A 656 -8.33 -41.28 -21.90
CA ASN A 656 -8.18 -39.84 -21.65
C ASN A 656 -6.95 -39.18 -22.30
N ARG A 657 -6.35 -39.80 -23.32
CA ARG A 657 -5.23 -39.20 -24.07
C ARG A 657 -5.70 -37.97 -24.84
N VAL A 658 -4.93 -36.89 -24.82
CA VAL A 658 -5.23 -35.65 -25.54
C VAL A 658 -4.97 -35.87 -27.04
N LEU A 659 -5.89 -35.43 -27.90
CA LEU A 659 -5.80 -35.69 -29.35
C LEU A 659 -5.35 -34.48 -30.18
N ILE A 660 -5.01 -33.37 -29.52
CA ILE A 660 -4.44 -32.19 -30.19
C ILE A 660 -3.15 -32.63 -30.93
N PRO A 661 -3.03 -32.39 -32.25
CA PRO A 661 -1.84 -32.76 -33.02
C PRO A 661 -0.56 -32.15 -32.42
N GLY A 662 0.50 -32.94 -32.36
CA GLY A 662 1.79 -32.53 -31.80
C GLY A 662 1.83 -32.34 -30.29
N PHE A 663 0.74 -32.61 -29.55
CA PHE A 663 0.68 -32.28 -28.12
C PHE A 663 1.71 -32.99 -27.25
N TYR A 664 2.21 -34.17 -27.67
CA TYR A 664 3.19 -34.95 -26.91
C TYR A 664 4.61 -34.90 -27.49
N ASP A 665 4.82 -34.22 -28.62
CA ASP A 665 6.04 -34.38 -29.43
C ASP A 665 7.28 -33.79 -28.74
N ASP A 666 7.11 -32.65 -28.06
CA ASP A 666 8.21 -31.93 -27.41
C ASP A 666 8.41 -32.31 -25.92
N ILE A 667 7.71 -33.34 -25.42
CA ILE A 667 7.89 -33.76 -24.02
C ILE A 667 9.26 -34.39 -23.84
N LEU A 668 10.02 -33.87 -22.86
CA LEU A 668 11.35 -34.36 -22.58
C LEU A 668 11.35 -35.85 -22.16
N PRO A 669 12.26 -36.68 -22.70
CA PRO A 669 12.40 -38.07 -22.30
C PRO A 669 12.88 -38.17 -20.85
N ILE A 670 12.50 -39.25 -20.16
CA ILE A 670 12.97 -39.52 -18.80
C ILE A 670 14.45 -39.89 -18.82
N THR A 671 15.26 -39.26 -17.94
CA THR A 671 16.66 -39.63 -17.75
C THR A 671 16.80 -40.65 -16.62
N ALA A 672 17.93 -41.37 -16.58
CA ALA A 672 18.19 -42.34 -15.51
C ALA A 672 18.27 -41.67 -14.12
N GLU A 673 18.76 -40.43 -14.06
CA GLU A 673 18.81 -39.64 -12.82
C GLU A 673 17.40 -39.21 -12.38
N GLU A 674 16.54 -38.77 -13.31
CA GLU A 674 15.15 -38.45 -13.00
C GLU A 674 14.40 -39.70 -12.50
N GLU A 675 14.62 -40.85 -13.14
CA GLU A 675 14.03 -42.12 -12.75
C GLU A 675 14.44 -42.52 -11.31
N THR A 676 15.73 -42.41 -11.00
CA THR A 676 16.26 -42.71 -9.65
C THR A 676 15.61 -41.82 -8.58
N ARG A 677 15.38 -40.53 -8.88
CA ARG A 677 14.69 -39.62 -7.94
C ARG A 677 13.26 -40.08 -7.65
N TYR A 678 12.53 -40.56 -8.66
CA TYR A 678 11.19 -41.10 -8.44
C TYR A 678 11.21 -42.38 -7.59
N ASP A 679 12.22 -43.23 -7.76
CA ASP A 679 12.40 -44.43 -6.93
C ASP A 679 12.66 -44.05 -5.46
N ASP A 680 13.52 -43.06 -5.22
CA ASP A 680 13.80 -42.55 -3.87
C ASP A 680 12.53 -41.97 -3.20
N ILE A 681 11.72 -41.22 -3.95
CA ILE A 681 10.45 -40.66 -3.47
C ILE A 681 9.45 -41.77 -3.15
N ALA A 682 9.23 -42.71 -4.07
CA ALA A 682 8.29 -43.80 -3.89
C ALA A 682 8.67 -44.67 -2.67
N SER A 683 9.97 -44.96 -2.50
CA SER A 683 10.46 -45.73 -1.36
C SER A 683 10.29 -44.99 -0.02
N THR A 684 10.39 -43.66 -0.01
CA THR A 684 10.21 -42.84 1.19
C THR A 684 8.74 -42.79 1.59
N LEU A 685 7.84 -42.53 0.64
CA LEU A 685 6.39 -42.49 0.89
C LEU A 685 5.83 -43.85 1.35
N MET A 686 6.29 -44.96 0.76
CA MET A 686 5.86 -46.30 1.18
C MET A 686 6.29 -46.67 2.60
N ARG A 687 7.42 -46.12 3.05
CA ARG A 687 7.92 -46.37 4.41
C ARG A 687 7.03 -45.75 5.47
N GLN A 688 6.46 -44.59 5.17
CA GLN A 688 5.57 -43.86 6.08
C GLN A 688 4.16 -44.44 6.07
N ASP A 689 3.69 -44.93 4.92
CA ASP A 689 2.36 -45.48 4.76
C ASP A 689 2.39 -46.75 3.87
N PRO A 690 2.60 -47.93 4.48
CA PRO A 690 2.66 -49.21 3.77
C PRO A 690 1.34 -49.60 3.09
N GLU A 691 0.22 -48.96 3.44
CA GLU A 691 -1.11 -49.28 2.89
C GLU A 691 -1.34 -48.62 1.51
N LYS A 692 -0.49 -47.69 1.08
CA LYS A 692 -0.60 -46.99 -0.22
C LYS A 692 -0.33 -47.85 -1.47
N GLY A 693 -0.05 -49.14 -1.32
CA GLY A 693 0.08 -50.10 -2.42
C GLY A 693 1.52 -50.38 -2.87
N LEU A 694 1.70 -50.78 -4.13
CA LEU A 694 3.00 -51.20 -4.70
C LEU A 694 3.83 -49.98 -5.16
N ALA A 695 5.15 -49.98 -4.91
CA ALA A 695 6.10 -48.92 -5.28
C ALA A 695 5.93 -48.44 -6.72
N ASP A 696 5.87 -49.38 -7.66
CA ASP A 696 5.80 -49.09 -9.10
C ASP A 696 4.52 -48.35 -9.48
N LYS A 697 3.40 -48.66 -8.80
CA LYS A 697 2.12 -47.96 -9.02
C LYS A 697 2.19 -46.53 -8.50
N LEU A 698 2.83 -46.32 -7.36
CA LEU A 698 3.02 -44.98 -6.78
C LEU A 698 3.95 -44.13 -7.66
N LYS A 699 5.08 -44.70 -8.11
CA LYS A 699 5.99 -44.07 -9.08
C LYS A 699 5.25 -43.67 -10.36
N ALA A 700 4.50 -44.59 -10.97
CA ALA A 700 3.70 -44.30 -12.16
C ALA A 700 2.66 -43.19 -11.93
N ALA A 701 1.99 -43.19 -10.77
CA ALA A 701 1.03 -42.14 -10.41
C ALA A 701 1.69 -40.77 -10.20
N LEU A 702 2.88 -40.71 -9.59
CA LEU A 702 3.65 -39.48 -9.43
C LEU A 702 4.12 -38.93 -10.78
N MET A 703 4.65 -39.80 -11.65
CA MET A 703 5.03 -39.43 -13.01
C MET A 703 3.83 -38.89 -13.79
N ALA A 704 2.67 -39.56 -13.74
CA ALA A 704 1.45 -39.08 -14.37
C ALA A 704 1.00 -37.69 -13.85
N ARG A 705 1.29 -37.37 -12.59
CA ARG A 705 0.96 -36.06 -12.00
C ARG A 705 1.98 -34.98 -12.28
N TRP A 706 3.26 -35.30 -12.43
CA TRP A 706 4.31 -34.28 -12.46
C TRP A 706 4.94 -34.08 -13.83
N ARG A 707 5.01 -35.13 -14.65
CA ARG A 707 5.69 -35.09 -15.96
C ARG A 707 4.81 -35.39 -17.16
N GLU A 708 3.59 -35.87 -16.95
CA GLU A 708 2.62 -36.06 -18.04
C GLU A 708 1.66 -34.86 -18.14
N PRO A 709 1.43 -34.31 -19.35
CA PRO A 709 0.45 -33.26 -19.54
C PRO A 709 -0.97 -33.83 -19.50
N ASN A 710 -1.93 -32.98 -19.16
CA ASN A 710 -3.33 -33.36 -19.16
C ASN A 710 -4.23 -32.22 -19.63
N LEU A 711 -5.46 -32.58 -20.02
CA LEU A 711 -6.52 -31.66 -20.35
C LEU A 711 -7.75 -32.00 -19.50
N THR A 712 -8.45 -30.99 -19.00
CA THR A 712 -9.70 -31.16 -18.26
C THR A 712 -10.77 -30.20 -18.79
N ILE A 713 -11.98 -30.71 -19.00
CA ILE A 713 -13.17 -29.91 -19.30
C ILE A 713 -13.91 -29.74 -17.97
N HIS A 714 -14.15 -28.50 -17.54
CA HIS A 714 -14.65 -28.20 -16.20
C HIS A 714 -16.16 -28.07 -16.14
N ARG A 715 -16.73 -27.18 -16.96
CA ARG A 715 -18.14 -26.80 -16.89
C ARG A 715 -18.63 -26.32 -18.25
N TYR A 716 -19.86 -26.67 -18.59
CA TYR A 716 -20.63 -26.10 -19.70
C TYR A 716 -21.56 -25.02 -19.17
N LYS A 717 -21.73 -23.94 -19.93
CA LYS A 717 -22.67 -22.86 -19.70
C LYS A 717 -23.44 -22.58 -20.99
N VAL A 718 -24.70 -22.24 -20.87
CA VAL A 718 -25.56 -21.88 -22.00
C VAL A 718 -26.35 -20.61 -21.70
N SER A 719 -26.80 -19.91 -22.73
CA SER A 719 -27.76 -18.80 -22.60
C SER A 719 -29.19 -19.28 -22.37
N GLY A 720 -30.00 -18.39 -21.80
CA GLY A 720 -31.43 -18.59 -21.60
C GLY A 720 -31.80 -19.24 -20.26
N PRO A 721 -33.10 -19.31 -19.94
CA PRO A 721 -33.60 -19.90 -18.71
C PRO A 721 -33.46 -21.44 -18.71
N ASP A 722 -33.43 -22.04 -17.52
CA ASP A 722 -33.44 -23.49 -17.37
C ASP A 722 -34.73 -24.08 -18.00
N GLY A 723 -34.60 -25.01 -18.96
CA GLY A 723 -35.75 -25.65 -19.61
C GLY A 723 -35.48 -26.20 -21.01
N SER A 724 -36.56 -26.49 -21.74
CA SER A 724 -36.52 -27.00 -23.12
C SER A 724 -36.19 -25.90 -24.13
N LEU A 725 -34.90 -25.56 -24.24
CA LEU A 725 -34.40 -24.45 -25.05
C LEU A 725 -33.26 -24.89 -25.99
N VAL A 726 -33.22 -24.33 -27.20
CA VAL A 726 -32.03 -24.26 -28.04
C VAL A 726 -31.35 -22.93 -27.75
N SER A 727 -30.27 -22.97 -26.96
CA SER A 727 -29.53 -21.77 -26.56
C SER A 727 -28.73 -21.18 -27.73
N SER A 728 -28.79 -19.86 -27.89
CA SER A 728 -28.01 -19.08 -28.85
C SER A 728 -26.52 -19.02 -28.54
N HIS A 729 -26.13 -19.24 -27.29
CA HIS A 729 -24.74 -19.26 -26.85
C HIS A 729 -24.47 -20.49 -26.01
N ALA A 730 -23.34 -21.14 -26.25
CA ALA A 730 -22.78 -22.17 -25.39
C ALA A 730 -21.29 -21.91 -25.15
N SER A 731 -20.81 -22.12 -23.94
CA SER A 731 -19.38 -22.02 -23.62
C SER A 731 -18.94 -23.10 -22.64
N ALA A 732 -17.67 -23.48 -22.73
CA ALA A 732 -17.05 -24.40 -21.79
C ALA A 732 -15.68 -23.91 -21.32
N ASN A 733 -15.44 -24.03 -20.02
CA ASN A 733 -14.12 -23.77 -19.43
C ASN A 733 -13.27 -25.04 -19.51
N ILE A 734 -12.08 -24.93 -20.09
CA ILE A 734 -11.09 -26.00 -20.17
C ILE A 734 -9.77 -25.57 -19.49
N SER A 735 -9.01 -26.54 -19.01
CA SER A 735 -7.63 -26.33 -18.60
C SER A 735 -6.70 -27.39 -19.16
N LEU A 736 -5.47 -26.97 -19.46
CA LEU A 736 -4.39 -27.84 -19.86
C LEU A 736 -3.26 -27.68 -18.85
N ARG A 737 -2.79 -28.80 -18.29
CA ARG A 737 -1.55 -28.84 -17.52
C ARG A 737 -0.41 -29.17 -18.46
N LEU A 738 0.55 -28.27 -18.53
CA LEU A 738 1.68 -28.36 -19.44
C LEU A 738 2.93 -28.83 -18.69
N VAL A 739 3.85 -29.46 -19.41
CA VAL A 739 5.08 -30.01 -18.84
C VAL A 739 6.30 -29.48 -19.61
N PRO A 740 7.50 -29.49 -19.00
CA PRO A 740 8.72 -29.00 -19.64
C PRO A 740 8.92 -29.59 -21.04
N GLY A 741 9.27 -28.71 -21.99
CA GLY A 741 9.30 -29.01 -23.42
C GLY A 741 8.10 -28.43 -24.19
N GLN A 742 6.95 -28.22 -23.54
CA GLN A 742 5.80 -27.57 -24.16
C GLN A 742 5.81 -26.05 -23.96
N GLU A 743 6.01 -25.29 -25.03
CA GLU A 743 5.86 -23.83 -25.01
C GLU A 743 4.38 -23.44 -25.11
N VAL A 744 3.93 -22.57 -24.20
CA VAL A 744 2.50 -22.24 -24.02
C VAL A 744 1.85 -21.68 -25.28
N ASN A 745 2.55 -20.80 -26.02
CA ASN A 745 2.00 -20.16 -27.22
C ASN A 745 1.83 -21.16 -28.38
N ASP A 746 2.69 -22.18 -28.46
CA ASP A 746 2.60 -23.23 -29.46
C ASP A 746 1.39 -24.12 -29.15
N VAL A 747 1.19 -24.48 -27.88
CA VAL A 747 0.00 -25.23 -27.44
C VAL A 747 -1.29 -24.45 -27.69
N ILE A 748 -1.32 -23.14 -27.46
CA ILE A 748 -2.47 -22.28 -27.81
C ILE A 748 -2.75 -22.34 -29.30
N SER A 749 -1.71 -22.23 -30.13
CA SER A 749 -1.83 -22.25 -31.59
C SER A 749 -2.36 -23.60 -32.09
N SER A 750 -1.81 -24.71 -31.58
CA SER A 750 -2.25 -26.07 -31.91
C SER A 750 -3.67 -26.36 -31.43
N LEU A 751 -4.05 -25.89 -30.23
CA LEU A 751 -5.41 -26.01 -29.70
C LEU A 751 -6.42 -25.28 -30.60
N ASN A 752 -6.13 -24.02 -30.95
CA ASN A 752 -7.02 -23.22 -31.80
C ASN A 752 -7.18 -23.87 -33.18
N ALA A 753 -6.08 -24.20 -33.85
CA ALA A 753 -6.10 -24.82 -35.16
C ALA A 753 -6.86 -26.17 -35.14
N TYR A 754 -6.67 -26.97 -34.09
CA TYR A 754 -7.37 -28.25 -33.96
C TYR A 754 -8.88 -28.08 -33.77
N LEU A 755 -9.29 -27.22 -32.82
CA LEU A 755 -10.72 -26.96 -32.57
C LEU A 755 -11.41 -26.34 -33.78
N GLU A 756 -10.76 -25.40 -34.48
CA GLU A 756 -11.27 -24.80 -35.71
C GLU A 756 -11.45 -25.87 -36.80
N SER A 757 -10.48 -26.77 -36.97
CA SER A 757 -10.54 -27.84 -37.96
C SER A 757 -11.69 -28.83 -37.67
N GLU A 758 -11.85 -29.25 -36.40
CA GLU A 758 -12.92 -30.18 -36.00
C GLU A 758 -14.29 -29.51 -36.08
N PHE A 759 -14.40 -28.23 -35.71
CA PHE A 759 -15.64 -27.46 -35.83
C PHE A 759 -16.05 -27.27 -37.30
N ALA A 760 -15.09 -27.07 -38.21
CA ALA A 760 -15.38 -26.97 -39.64
C ALA A 760 -16.01 -28.25 -40.22
N THR A 761 -15.73 -29.43 -39.64
CA THR A 761 -16.35 -30.71 -40.08
C THR A 761 -17.84 -30.80 -39.81
N LEU A 762 -18.38 -29.97 -38.92
CA LEU A 762 -19.82 -29.91 -38.63
C LEU A 762 -20.61 -29.18 -39.71
N GLU A 763 -19.92 -28.41 -40.59
CA GLU A 763 -20.56 -27.49 -41.54
C GLU A 763 -21.58 -26.55 -40.86
N SER A 764 -21.31 -26.20 -39.59
CA SER A 764 -22.20 -25.37 -38.78
C SER A 764 -22.15 -23.91 -39.21
N LYS A 765 -23.30 -23.23 -39.15
CA LYS A 765 -23.41 -21.77 -39.34
C LYS A 765 -23.07 -20.97 -38.07
N ASN A 766 -22.82 -21.66 -36.96
CA ASN A 766 -22.42 -21.01 -35.71
C ASN A 766 -20.94 -20.59 -35.76
N THR A 767 -20.52 -19.72 -34.84
CA THR A 767 -19.16 -19.21 -34.77
C THR A 767 -18.44 -19.78 -33.55
N LEU A 768 -17.25 -20.37 -33.76
CA LEU A 768 -16.37 -20.82 -32.67
C LEU A 768 -15.43 -19.69 -32.26
N THR A 769 -15.20 -19.51 -30.97
CA THR A 769 -14.17 -18.60 -30.44
C THR A 769 -13.47 -19.24 -29.24
N VAL A 770 -12.14 -19.18 -29.19
CA VAL A 770 -11.34 -19.63 -28.03
C VAL A 770 -10.73 -18.41 -27.35
N LYS A 771 -11.02 -18.23 -26.06
CA LYS A 771 -10.48 -17.15 -25.22
C LYS A 771 -9.49 -17.72 -24.22
N VAL A 772 -8.28 -17.18 -24.16
CA VAL A 772 -7.29 -17.57 -23.15
C VAL A 772 -7.51 -16.73 -21.90
N ASP A 773 -7.86 -17.39 -20.80
CA ASP A 773 -8.21 -16.73 -19.53
C ASP A 773 -6.98 -16.51 -18.64
N ASN A 774 -6.09 -17.51 -18.56
CA ASN A 774 -4.85 -17.46 -17.77
C ASN A 774 -3.81 -18.42 -18.39
N LYS A 775 -2.53 -18.08 -18.31
CA LYS A 775 -1.44 -18.95 -18.77
C LYS A 775 -0.16 -18.84 -17.94
N ALA A 776 0.47 -19.97 -17.65
CA ALA A 776 1.79 -20.09 -17.02
C ALA A 776 2.62 -21.15 -17.74
N GLU A 777 3.89 -20.86 -17.99
CA GLU A 777 4.82 -21.80 -18.61
C GLU A 777 5.29 -22.87 -17.60
N PRO A 778 5.52 -24.11 -18.04
CA PRO A 778 6.17 -25.11 -17.19
C PRO A 778 7.61 -24.71 -16.89
N TRP A 779 8.11 -25.13 -15.74
CA TRP A 779 9.48 -24.87 -15.31
C TRP A 779 10.21 -26.17 -14.96
N LEU A 780 11.48 -26.22 -15.32
CA LEU A 780 12.40 -27.30 -14.97
C LEU A 780 13.76 -26.68 -14.64
N GLY A 781 14.11 -26.67 -13.36
CA GLY A 781 15.41 -26.27 -12.89
C GLY A 781 16.45 -27.39 -13.08
N ASP A 782 17.72 -27.01 -13.07
CA ASP A 782 18.86 -27.93 -13.15
C ASP A 782 19.42 -28.22 -11.74
N PRO A 783 19.16 -29.41 -11.16
CA PRO A 783 19.67 -29.78 -9.83
C PRO A 783 21.20 -29.81 -9.71
N THR A 784 21.93 -29.77 -10.83
CA THR A 784 23.40 -29.81 -10.85
C THR A 784 24.05 -28.44 -10.78
N ASN A 785 23.27 -27.36 -10.89
CA ASN A 785 23.78 -26.01 -10.82
C ASN A 785 24.22 -25.62 -9.39
N ALA A 786 25.01 -24.55 -9.29
CA ALA A 786 25.60 -24.12 -8.03
C ALA A 786 24.57 -23.73 -6.96
N ILE A 787 23.43 -23.14 -7.36
CA ILE A 787 22.39 -22.72 -6.42
C ILE A 787 21.68 -23.92 -5.81
N PHE A 788 21.32 -24.95 -6.58
CA PHE A 788 20.71 -26.17 -6.06
C PHE A 788 21.66 -26.95 -5.14
N GLN A 789 22.94 -27.07 -5.51
CA GLN A 789 23.93 -27.76 -4.67
C GLN A 789 24.13 -27.04 -3.33
N THR A 790 24.26 -25.71 -3.36
CA THR A 790 24.40 -24.90 -2.14
C THR A 790 23.15 -25.00 -1.26
N LEU A 791 21.96 -25.01 -1.87
CA LEU A 791 20.70 -25.17 -1.17
C LEU A 791 20.54 -26.57 -0.57
N GLU A 792 20.94 -27.64 -1.28
CA GLU A 792 20.97 -29.01 -0.76
C GLU A 792 21.81 -29.09 0.52
N GLU A 793 23.03 -28.57 0.47
CA GLU A 793 23.93 -28.56 1.62
C GLU A 793 23.36 -27.75 2.80
N ALA A 794 22.76 -26.59 2.53
CA ALA A 794 22.11 -25.77 3.54
C ALA A 794 20.93 -26.49 4.20
N VAL A 795 20.11 -27.20 3.44
CA VAL A 795 19.00 -28.03 3.96
C VAL A 795 19.54 -29.17 4.82
N VAL A 796 20.58 -29.88 4.36
CA VAL A 796 21.20 -30.97 5.11
C VAL A 796 21.78 -30.49 6.44
N GLN A 797 22.41 -29.31 6.44
CA GLN A 797 22.94 -28.69 7.66
C GLN A 797 21.82 -28.32 8.64
N ALA A 798 20.81 -27.58 8.17
CA ALA A 798 19.71 -27.10 9.01
C ALA A 798 18.90 -28.24 9.62
N TRP A 799 18.70 -29.33 8.86
CA TRP A 799 17.94 -30.51 9.28
C TRP A 799 18.83 -31.72 9.58
N SER A 800 20.03 -31.49 10.12
CA SER A 800 21.01 -32.57 10.35
C SER A 800 20.50 -33.74 11.21
N SER A 801 19.52 -33.54 12.09
CA SER A 801 18.87 -34.61 12.88
C SER A 801 18.04 -35.59 12.04
N VAL A 802 17.52 -35.11 10.91
CA VAL A 802 16.77 -35.91 9.93
C VAL A 802 17.72 -36.73 9.06
N PHE A 803 18.88 -36.17 8.70
CA PHE A 803 19.82 -36.79 7.76
C PHE A 803 20.97 -37.59 8.40
N LYS A 804 21.30 -37.40 9.69
CA LYS A 804 22.35 -38.18 10.37
C LYS A 804 21.84 -39.57 10.76
N SER A 805 22.56 -40.61 10.32
CA SER A 805 22.48 -41.96 10.87
C SER A 805 23.31 -42.03 12.16
N ASN A 806 22.70 -42.42 13.28
CA ASN A 806 23.47 -42.83 14.46
C ASN A 806 24.18 -44.16 14.13
N GLU A 807 25.32 -44.11 13.46
CA GLU A 807 26.26 -45.22 13.48
C GLU A 807 26.97 -45.20 14.85
N VAL A 808 26.35 -45.84 15.84
CA VAL A 808 27.11 -46.45 16.92
C VAL A 808 27.29 -47.91 16.50
N GLU A 809 28.48 -48.24 15.99
CA GLU A 809 28.89 -49.62 15.76
C GLU A 809 28.73 -50.40 17.09
N GLY A 810 27.90 -51.46 17.10
CA GLY A 810 28.03 -52.50 18.13
C GLY A 810 26.80 -53.07 18.83
N ALA A 811 25.57 -52.97 18.31
CA ALA A 811 24.43 -53.72 18.88
C ALA A 811 23.71 -54.57 17.82
N PRO A 812 23.84 -55.92 17.86
CA PRO A 812 23.12 -56.79 16.95
C PRO A 812 21.67 -56.94 17.44
N GLY A 813 20.73 -56.22 16.84
CA GLY A 813 19.30 -56.47 17.12
C GLY A 813 18.28 -55.42 16.67
N SER A 814 18.66 -54.17 16.37
CA SER A 814 17.71 -53.19 15.85
C SER A 814 17.58 -53.32 14.32
N LYS A 815 16.35 -53.54 13.84
CA LYS A 815 15.99 -53.27 12.44
C LYS A 815 16.06 -51.75 12.20
N ASP A 816 17.28 -51.22 12.08
CA ASP A 816 17.50 -49.78 11.91
C ASP A 816 17.07 -49.34 10.51
N SER A 817 15.99 -48.56 10.49
CA SER A 817 15.47 -47.85 9.32
C SER A 817 16.50 -46.85 8.80
N LYS A 818 17.06 -47.07 7.62
CA LYS A 818 18.01 -46.15 6.95
C LYS A 818 17.34 -44.79 6.68
N LYS A 819 17.60 -43.78 7.52
CA LYS A 819 17.20 -42.39 7.27
C LYS A 819 17.75 -41.87 5.92
N PRO A 820 17.04 -40.98 5.21
CA PRO A 820 17.54 -40.39 3.96
C PRO A 820 18.84 -39.61 4.23
N ARG A 821 19.77 -39.59 3.26
CA ARG A 821 21.07 -38.87 3.38
C ARG A 821 21.06 -37.46 2.76
N LYS A 822 20.04 -37.16 1.95
CA LYS A 822 19.85 -35.91 1.19
C LYS A 822 18.35 -35.56 1.14
N PRO A 823 17.98 -34.28 0.93
CA PRO A 823 16.60 -33.91 0.68
C PRO A 823 16.06 -34.56 -0.60
N LEU A 824 14.75 -34.76 -0.67
CA LEU A 824 14.10 -35.31 -1.86
C LEU A 824 13.96 -34.23 -2.93
N TYR A 825 14.44 -34.50 -4.13
CA TYR A 825 14.19 -33.64 -5.29
C TYR A 825 12.82 -33.96 -5.88
N ILE A 826 11.86 -33.06 -5.70
CA ILE A 826 10.47 -33.24 -6.13
C ILE A 826 10.11 -32.31 -7.28
N ARG A 827 9.09 -32.71 -8.04
CA ARG A 827 8.35 -31.82 -8.94
C ARG A 827 7.01 -31.55 -8.29
N GLU A 828 6.33 -30.47 -8.69
CA GLU A 828 5.00 -30.19 -8.20
C GLU A 828 3.96 -30.08 -9.31
N GLY A 829 2.73 -30.33 -8.88
CA GLY A 829 1.57 -30.20 -9.73
C GLY A 829 1.07 -28.77 -9.93
N GLY A 830 1.50 -27.84 -9.06
CA GLY A 830 1.17 -26.41 -9.10
C GLY A 830 1.94 -25.66 -10.19
N SER A 831 1.70 -24.35 -10.27
CA SER A 831 2.25 -23.45 -11.28
C SER A 831 2.58 -22.12 -10.61
N ILE A 832 3.79 -21.61 -10.81
CA ILE A 832 4.21 -20.27 -10.38
C ILE A 832 4.61 -19.51 -11.65
N PRO A 833 3.79 -18.57 -12.16
CA PRO A 833 4.04 -17.94 -13.47
C PRO A 833 5.37 -17.17 -13.58
N ALA A 834 5.89 -16.68 -12.45
CA ALA A 834 7.06 -15.81 -12.40
C ALA A 834 8.38 -16.54 -12.65
N ILE A 835 8.56 -17.78 -12.16
CA ILE A 835 9.87 -18.46 -12.16
C ILE A 835 10.48 -18.56 -13.55
N ARG A 836 9.73 -19.10 -14.52
CA ARG A 836 10.21 -19.31 -15.88
C ARG A 836 10.39 -17.99 -16.63
N PHE A 837 9.54 -17.02 -16.33
CA PHE A 837 9.66 -15.67 -16.88
C PHE A 837 10.94 -14.99 -16.39
N LEU A 838 11.24 -15.02 -15.09
CA LEU A 838 12.43 -14.41 -14.51
C LEU A 838 13.71 -15.07 -15.03
N GLU A 839 13.76 -16.41 -15.14
CA GLU A 839 14.89 -17.11 -15.77
C GLU A 839 15.15 -16.63 -17.20
N LYS A 840 14.10 -16.55 -18.04
CA LYS A 840 14.21 -16.09 -19.43
C LYS A 840 14.62 -14.61 -19.49
N GLU A 841 14.06 -13.76 -18.63
CA GLU A 841 14.28 -12.32 -18.66
C GLU A 841 15.68 -11.92 -18.18
N PHE A 842 16.19 -12.59 -17.14
CA PHE A 842 17.52 -12.30 -16.57
C PHE A 842 18.63 -13.25 -17.02
N SER A 843 18.30 -14.33 -17.76
CA SER A 843 19.27 -15.37 -18.15
C SER A 843 20.02 -15.97 -16.96
N ALA A 844 19.33 -16.11 -15.83
CA ALA A 844 19.88 -16.58 -14.56
C ALA A 844 19.23 -17.91 -14.15
N PRO A 845 20.00 -18.87 -13.60
CA PRO A 845 19.44 -20.12 -13.07
C PRO A 845 18.57 -19.88 -11.83
N ALA A 846 17.41 -20.54 -11.76
CA ALA A 846 16.54 -20.52 -10.59
C ALA A 846 16.64 -21.80 -9.73
N ALA A 847 16.37 -21.66 -8.43
CA ALA A 847 16.11 -22.76 -7.50
C ALA A 847 14.89 -22.47 -6.63
N HIS A 848 14.21 -23.53 -6.20
CA HIS A 848 12.95 -23.44 -5.47
C HIS A 848 13.01 -24.22 -4.15
N LEU A 849 12.93 -23.49 -3.04
CA LEU A 849 12.90 -24.01 -1.68
C LEU A 849 11.45 -24.12 -1.18
N PRO A 850 10.96 -25.32 -0.85
CA PRO A 850 9.70 -25.45 -0.13
C PRO A 850 9.90 -25.17 1.36
N CYS A 851 9.15 -24.20 1.87
CA CYS A 851 9.15 -23.81 3.27
C CYS A 851 8.05 -24.49 4.08
N GLY A 852 6.90 -24.77 3.44
CA GLY A 852 5.75 -25.39 4.08
C GLY A 852 5.83 -26.93 4.12
N GLN A 853 4.95 -27.53 4.89
CA GLN A 853 4.73 -28.98 4.97
C GLN A 853 3.48 -29.39 4.19
N SER A 854 3.33 -30.68 3.91
CA SER A 854 2.16 -31.18 3.16
C SER A 854 0.82 -30.88 3.84
N SER A 855 0.82 -30.78 5.18
CA SER A 855 -0.38 -30.48 5.98
C SER A 855 -0.63 -28.99 6.25
N ASP A 856 0.18 -28.09 5.69
CA ASP A 856 0.04 -26.64 5.88
C ASP A 856 -1.20 -26.05 5.19
N SER A 857 -1.84 -26.82 4.29
CA SER A 857 -3.15 -26.51 3.73
C SER A 857 -3.19 -25.17 2.97
N GLY A 858 -2.13 -24.90 2.18
CA GLY A 858 -2.08 -23.79 1.23
C GLY A 858 -3.38 -23.65 0.42
N HIS A 859 -3.87 -22.42 0.31
CA HIS A 859 -5.17 -22.05 -0.29
C HIS A 859 -6.44 -22.55 0.42
N LEU A 860 -6.33 -23.47 1.36
CA LEU A 860 -7.48 -24.07 2.05
C LEU A 860 -7.76 -23.38 3.40
N ASP A 861 -8.79 -23.86 4.09
CA ASP A 861 -9.14 -23.40 5.43
C ASP A 861 -8.13 -23.89 6.46
N ASN A 862 -7.88 -23.08 7.49
CA ASN A 862 -6.89 -23.35 8.55
C ASN A 862 -5.46 -23.49 8.01
N GLU A 863 -5.12 -22.68 7.00
CA GLU A 863 -3.73 -22.53 6.55
C GLU A 863 -2.83 -22.24 7.75
N ARG A 864 -1.71 -22.95 7.81
CA ARG A 864 -0.76 -22.87 8.91
C ARG A 864 0.67 -23.03 8.42
N LEU A 865 1.62 -22.55 9.20
CA LEU A 865 3.04 -22.80 9.00
C LEU A 865 3.67 -23.25 10.31
N ARG A 866 4.40 -24.36 10.30
CA ARG A 866 5.14 -24.81 11.48
C ARG A 866 6.23 -23.81 11.85
N VAL A 867 6.28 -23.39 13.12
CA VAL A 867 7.28 -22.42 13.60
C VAL A 867 8.71 -22.91 13.34
N LEU A 868 8.94 -24.21 13.54
CA LEU A 868 10.24 -24.83 13.23
C LEU A 868 10.62 -24.70 11.76
N ASN A 869 9.66 -24.88 10.84
CA ASN A 869 9.89 -24.73 9.40
C ASN A 869 10.21 -23.29 9.02
N LEU A 870 9.51 -22.32 9.61
CA LEU A 870 9.80 -20.89 9.41
C LEU A 870 11.24 -20.54 9.85
N LEU A 871 11.63 -20.95 11.05
CA LEU A 871 12.98 -20.71 11.60
C LEU A 871 14.07 -21.41 10.79
N LYS A 872 13.82 -22.66 10.35
CA LYS A 872 14.76 -23.41 9.52
C LYS A 872 14.87 -22.84 8.12
N SER A 873 13.79 -22.29 7.57
CA SER A 873 13.82 -21.58 6.28
C SER A 873 14.72 -20.35 6.36
N ARG A 874 14.63 -19.55 7.43
CA ARG A 874 15.54 -18.43 7.68
C ARG A 874 17.01 -18.89 7.75
N GLU A 875 17.29 -19.98 8.46
CA GLU A 875 18.64 -20.57 8.54
C GLU A 875 19.16 -21.01 7.17
N ILE A 876 18.34 -21.72 6.39
CA ILE A 876 18.71 -22.26 5.07
C ILE A 876 18.97 -21.11 4.08
N ILE A 877 18.05 -20.14 4.01
CA ILE A 877 18.17 -18.98 3.12
C ILE A 877 19.37 -18.12 3.52
N GLY A 878 19.62 -17.92 4.82
CA GLY A 878 20.79 -17.20 5.31
C GLY A 878 22.10 -17.91 4.94
N SER A 879 22.16 -19.24 5.05
CA SER A 879 23.32 -20.01 4.59
C SER A 879 23.55 -19.86 3.09
N LEU A 880 22.48 -19.85 2.29
CA LEU A 880 22.57 -19.63 0.84
C LEU A 880 23.13 -18.24 0.52
N PHE A 881 22.54 -17.18 1.08
CA PHE A 881 22.96 -15.79 0.86
C PHE A 881 24.38 -15.49 1.33
N ALA A 882 24.88 -16.22 2.34
CA ALA A 882 26.24 -16.08 2.82
C ALA A 882 27.28 -16.77 1.91
N ARG A 883 26.87 -17.77 1.12
CA ARG A 883 27.77 -18.67 0.39
C ARG A 883 27.82 -18.42 -1.12
N LEU A 884 26.67 -18.15 -1.73
CA LEU A 884 26.59 -17.78 -3.15
C LEU A 884 26.96 -16.33 -3.31
#